data_AF-A0AAP3SD24-F1
#
_entry.id   AF-A0AAP3SD24-F1
#
_cell.length_a   1.000
_cell.length_b   1.000
_cell.length_c   1.000
_cell.angle_alpha   90.00
_cell.angle_beta   90.00
_cell.angle_gamma   90.00
#
_symmetry.space_group_name_H-M   'P 1'
#
loop_
_entity.id
_entity.type
_entity.pdbx_description
1 polymer ?
#
loop_
_entity_poly.entity_id
_entity_poly.type
_entity_poly.pdbx_seq_one_letter_code
_entity_poly.pdbx_strand_id
1 'polypeptide(L)'
;MKQQLMTLLLGAASVFCSCETQLEQHVKSELRAPAYPLVSIDPYTSAWSFTDNLYDGSVKHWSGKDFPLIGVAKVDGQTYRFMGTEELELRPLVKTSEQGNWTGKYTIQQPADGWQNVGFNDAAWKEGEGAFGTMENEHVAKTQWGEEFIWVRRVADIQEDLTGKNVYLEYSHDDDVIIYINGIKVVDTGNACKKHVQVKLSEEVVASLKQGENLIAAYCHNRGANGLLDFGLLVELDNNRYFNQTAQQTSADVQPMQTYYNFTCGPVDLNLTFTAPLFMDNLDLMTRPVNYISYEVISNDGQAHQVELYFEAAPQWALDLPHQESVADSFTDGDLLFLRTGSRNQDILKKKGDDVRIDWGHFYLAAEKENSTYAIGDGKKLRQSFTENKLEAPTTNGYDKLALVRSLGETKKANGHLLIGYDDIYSIQYFGENLRPYWNRTGSETIVSQFQKAEQEYKTQMQNCAAFDNKLMTEAEAAGGRKYAELCALAYRQALAAHKLVQAPNGDLVFLSKENFSNGSIGTVDLTYPGAPLLLLYNPELVKATMNHIFYYSESGKWTKPFAAHDVGTYPLANGQTYGGDMPIEESGNMVVLAAAIAAVEGNADYAQKHWETLTTWTDYLVEYGLDPENQLCTDDFAGHFAHNANLSIKAIMGIASYGYMADMLGKKDIAEKYTKKAKEMAAEWVKMADDGDHYRLTFDKPGTWSQKYNLVWDKLLKLQIFPEKVAETEIAYYLTKQNKYGLPLDNRETYTKTDWIMWTATMAQDKATFEKFIEPVYLFMDETTTRVPMSDWVFTDNPIQRGFQARSVVGGYFIKMLEEKLTK
;
A
#
# COMPACT_ATOMS: atom_id res chain seq x y z
N MET A 1 60.57 28.93 52.00
CA MET A 1 60.70 27.82 52.98
C MET A 1 60.21 26.55 52.27
N LYS A 2 61.16 25.76 51.75
CA LYS A 2 61.45 24.35 52.13
C LYS A 2 60.26 23.40 51.83
N GLN A 3 60.32 22.68 50.71
CA GLN A 3 60.81 21.27 50.54
C GLN A 3 59.57 20.35 50.46
N GLN A 4 59.34 19.50 49.46
CA GLN A 4 60.20 18.45 48.89
C GLN A 4 59.71 17.97 47.50
N LEU A 5 60.66 17.51 46.68
CA LEU A 5 60.54 16.78 45.41
C LEU A 5 59.84 15.41 45.57
N MET A 6 59.15 14.94 44.51
CA MET A 6 59.46 13.63 43.90
C MET A 6 58.79 13.44 42.51
N THR A 7 59.66 13.44 41.49
CA THR A 7 59.73 12.52 40.33
C THR A 7 58.46 12.07 39.61
N LEU A 8 58.24 12.63 38.41
CA LEU A 8 57.44 12.03 37.32
C LEU A 8 58.20 10.84 36.72
N LEU A 9 57.53 9.70 36.57
CA LEU A 9 57.94 8.65 35.63
C LEU A 9 56.70 7.96 35.04
N LEU A 10 56.70 7.95 33.71
CA LEU A 10 55.77 7.38 32.76
C LEU A 10 54.99 6.13 33.20
N GLY A 11 53.67 6.21 33.06
CA GLY A 11 52.80 5.07 32.81
C GLY A 11 51.93 5.38 31.60
N ALA A 12 52.30 4.84 30.44
CA ALA A 12 51.46 4.86 29.25
C ALA A 12 50.31 3.85 29.46
N ALA A 13 49.11 4.35 29.68
CA ALA A 13 47.88 3.59 29.54
C ALA A 13 47.21 4.04 28.23
N SER A 14 47.40 3.23 27.19
CA SER A 14 46.62 3.26 25.96
C SER A 14 45.16 2.96 26.30
N VAL A 15 44.34 4.00 26.39
CA VAL A 15 42.88 3.87 26.40
C VAL A 15 42.47 3.52 24.97
N PHE A 16 42.20 2.23 24.76
CA PHE A 16 41.36 1.78 23.65
C PHE A 16 39.97 2.37 23.88
N CYS A 17 39.64 3.47 23.20
CA CYS A 17 38.24 3.85 23.00
C CYS A 17 37.64 2.82 22.03
N SER A 18 37.03 1.77 22.58
CA SER A 18 36.00 1.02 21.88
C SER A 18 34.81 1.98 21.70
N CYS A 19 34.69 2.60 20.53
CA CYS A 19 33.42 3.16 20.08
C CYS A 19 32.46 1.99 19.83
N GLU A 20 31.89 1.43 20.89
CA GLU A 20 30.60 0.77 20.79
C GLU A 20 29.60 1.89 20.52
N THR A 21 29.28 2.10 19.24
CA THR A 21 28.13 2.90 18.85
C THR A 21 26.90 2.25 19.46
N GLN A 22 26.37 2.84 20.54
CA GLN A 22 24.99 2.62 20.95
C GLN A 22 24.13 3.00 19.74
N LEU A 23 23.56 1.99 19.07
CA LEU A 23 22.44 2.20 18.15
C LEU A 23 21.40 3.00 18.94
N GLU A 24 21.04 4.19 18.45
CA GLU A 24 19.96 4.97 19.05
C GLU A 24 18.73 4.06 19.18
N GLN A 25 18.25 3.87 20.41
CA GLN A 25 17.01 3.14 20.65
C GLN A 25 15.87 3.93 20.03
N HIS A 26 15.24 3.40 18.98
CA HIS A 26 13.99 3.95 18.48
C HIS A 26 12.87 3.69 19.51
N VAL A 27 11.90 4.60 19.57
CA VAL A 27 10.71 4.42 20.42
C VAL A 27 9.71 3.55 19.65
N LYS A 28 9.59 2.29 20.07
CA LYS A 28 8.70 1.27 19.48
C LYS A 28 7.29 1.81 19.22
N SER A 29 6.75 1.59 18.02
CA SER A 29 5.34 1.80 17.70
C SER A 29 4.48 0.74 18.37
N GLU A 30 3.35 1.14 18.95
CA GLU A 30 2.37 0.20 19.50
C GLU A 30 1.25 -0.15 18.50
N LEU A 31 1.22 0.49 17.34
CA LEU A 31 0.22 0.26 16.30
C LEU A 31 0.40 -1.12 15.64
N ARG A 32 -0.62 -1.97 15.70
CA ARG A 32 -0.69 -3.16 14.83
C ARG A 32 -1.01 -2.73 13.41
N ALA A 33 0.02 -2.55 12.58
CA ALA A 33 -0.16 -2.15 11.19
C ALA A 33 -1.12 -3.09 10.41
N PRO A 34 -1.98 -2.57 9.51
CA PRO A 34 -2.87 -3.37 8.66
C PRO A 34 -2.09 -4.29 7.69
N ALA A 35 -0.93 -3.82 7.23
CA ALA A 35 0.11 -4.62 6.59
C ALA A 35 1.47 -3.96 6.86
N TYR A 36 2.52 -4.77 7.01
CA TYR A 36 3.86 -4.31 7.36
C TYR A 36 4.71 -4.12 6.10
N PRO A 37 5.25 -2.91 5.82
CA PRO A 37 6.02 -2.67 4.60
C PRO A 37 7.42 -3.28 4.71
N LEU A 38 7.79 -4.12 3.75
CA LEU A 38 9.06 -4.86 3.75
C LEU A 38 10.01 -4.34 2.67
N VAL A 39 9.50 -4.10 1.47
CA VAL A 39 10.29 -3.57 0.33
C VAL A 39 9.50 -2.42 -0.27
N SER A 40 10.15 -1.28 -0.51
CA SER A 40 9.53 -0.08 -1.06
C SER A 40 10.44 0.49 -2.15
N ILE A 41 10.01 0.32 -3.41
CA ILE A 41 10.74 0.83 -4.58
C ILE A 41 9.81 1.74 -5.39
N ASP A 42 8.72 1.19 -5.92
CA ASP A 42 7.78 1.90 -6.80
C ASP A 42 6.42 1.14 -6.90
N PRO A 43 5.45 1.60 -7.72
CA PRO A 43 4.14 0.98 -7.84
C PRO A 43 4.12 -0.44 -8.38
N TYR A 44 5.19 -0.93 -9.01
CA TYR A 44 5.27 -2.30 -9.51
C TYR A 44 6.04 -3.23 -8.59
N THR A 45 7.02 -2.71 -7.87
CA THR A 45 7.94 -3.53 -7.07
C THR A 45 8.02 -3.04 -5.63
N SER A 46 6.89 -3.05 -4.94
CA SER A 46 6.82 -2.86 -3.48
C SER A 46 6.09 -4.04 -2.83
N ALA A 47 6.50 -4.41 -1.62
CA ALA A 47 6.08 -5.63 -0.95
C ALA A 47 5.79 -5.43 0.53
N TRP A 48 4.76 -6.11 1.03
CA TRP A 48 4.31 -6.08 2.41
C TRP A 48 4.07 -7.49 2.96
N SER A 49 4.07 -7.62 4.28
CA SER A 49 3.42 -8.72 4.99
C SER A 49 1.96 -8.34 5.29
N PHE A 50 1.01 -9.15 4.79
CA PHE A 50 -0.43 -9.01 5.06
C PHE A 50 -0.85 -9.88 6.26
N THR A 51 0.08 -10.25 7.14
CA THR A 51 -0.18 -11.16 8.26
C THR A 51 0.43 -10.60 9.55
N ASP A 52 -0.09 -11.02 10.69
CA ASP A 52 0.44 -10.55 11.99
C ASP A 52 1.82 -11.16 12.28
N ASN A 53 2.03 -12.43 11.96
CA ASN A 53 3.37 -13.01 11.92
C ASN A 53 3.92 -13.02 10.49
N LEU A 54 5.20 -12.68 10.33
CA LEU A 54 5.87 -12.61 9.03
C LEU A 54 5.93 -13.97 8.31
N TYR A 55 5.75 -15.08 9.03
CA TYR A 55 5.72 -16.45 8.50
C TYR A 55 4.31 -17.02 8.29
N ASP A 56 3.22 -16.28 8.53
CA ASP A 56 1.87 -16.83 8.38
C ASP A 56 1.36 -16.83 6.93
N GLY A 57 2.01 -16.07 6.04
CA GLY A 57 1.65 -16.00 4.63
C GLY A 57 2.83 -15.66 3.73
N SER A 58 2.62 -15.72 2.42
CA SER A 58 3.57 -15.16 1.45
C SER A 58 3.67 -13.65 1.63
N VAL A 59 4.87 -13.11 1.38
CA VAL A 59 5.04 -11.69 1.10
C VAL A 59 4.24 -11.34 -0.16
N LYS A 60 3.61 -10.16 -0.17
CA LYS A 60 2.64 -9.76 -1.20
C LYS A 60 2.96 -8.39 -1.76
N HIS A 61 2.72 -8.25 -3.06
CA HIS A 61 2.55 -6.95 -3.69
C HIS A 61 1.32 -6.24 -3.09
N TRP A 62 1.24 -4.92 -3.18
CA TRP A 62 0.08 -4.19 -2.65
C TRP A 62 -1.25 -4.65 -3.22
N SER A 63 -1.27 -5.28 -4.41
CA SER A 63 -2.50 -5.80 -5.00
C SER A 63 -2.97 -7.15 -4.43
N GLY A 64 -2.25 -7.71 -3.46
CA GLY A 64 -2.55 -8.99 -2.83
C GLY A 64 -1.95 -10.21 -3.54
N LYS A 65 -1.41 -10.02 -4.75
CA LYS A 65 -0.67 -11.05 -5.49
C LYS A 65 0.68 -11.34 -4.83
N ASP A 66 1.09 -12.61 -4.86
CA ASP A 66 2.28 -13.06 -4.14
C ASP A 66 3.59 -12.58 -4.76
N PHE A 67 4.48 -12.12 -3.89
CA PHE A 67 5.91 -11.95 -4.10
C PHE A 67 6.65 -12.89 -3.14
N PRO A 68 6.65 -14.21 -3.40
CA PRO A 68 7.16 -15.17 -2.42
C PRO A 68 8.62 -14.89 -2.08
N LEU A 69 8.85 -14.73 -0.79
CA LEU A 69 10.14 -14.52 -0.16
C LEU A 69 10.14 -15.30 1.15
N ILE A 70 10.94 -16.36 1.23
CA ILE A 70 11.05 -17.23 2.41
C ILE A 70 12.33 -16.91 3.16
N GLY A 71 12.26 -16.90 4.50
CA GLY A 71 13.39 -16.75 5.41
C GLY A 71 13.39 -17.84 6.49
N VAL A 72 14.51 -18.54 6.65
CA VAL A 72 14.69 -19.63 7.62
C VAL A 72 16.03 -19.48 8.34
N ALA A 73 16.01 -19.54 9.67
CA ALA A 73 17.20 -19.71 10.49
C ALA A 73 17.42 -21.21 10.75
N LYS A 74 18.62 -21.71 10.51
CA LYS A 74 19.02 -23.07 10.85
C LYS A 74 20.05 -23.00 11.97
N VAL A 75 19.68 -23.51 13.15
CA VAL A 75 20.45 -23.40 14.39
C VAL A 75 20.74 -24.81 14.88
N ASP A 76 22.02 -25.17 14.93
CA ASP A 76 22.50 -26.53 15.28
C ASP A 76 21.79 -27.65 14.47
N GLY A 77 21.50 -27.37 13.20
CA GLY A 77 20.83 -28.29 12.29
C GLY A 77 19.29 -28.22 12.32
N GLN A 78 18.68 -27.55 13.29
CA GLN A 78 17.23 -27.38 13.38
C GLN A 78 16.77 -26.13 12.63
N THR A 79 15.71 -26.23 11.83
CA THR A 79 15.17 -25.12 11.04
C THR A 79 14.04 -24.38 11.75
N TYR A 80 14.03 -23.06 11.63
CA TYR A 80 13.04 -22.12 12.18
C TYR A 80 12.67 -21.10 11.10
N ARG A 81 11.49 -21.25 10.50
CA ARG A 81 10.98 -20.34 9.46
C ARG A 81 10.49 -19.05 10.12
N PHE A 82 11.10 -17.92 9.77
CA PHE A 82 10.76 -16.60 10.32
C PHE A 82 10.01 -15.72 9.30
N MET A 83 10.06 -16.03 8.00
CA MET A 83 9.41 -15.24 6.95
C MET A 83 8.87 -16.11 5.81
N GLY A 84 7.69 -15.75 5.30
CA GLY A 84 7.10 -16.31 4.08
C GLY A 84 6.66 -17.77 4.21
N THR A 85 5.72 -18.23 3.39
CA THR A 85 5.26 -19.64 3.37
C THR A 85 5.77 -20.39 2.14
N GLU A 86 6.00 -21.70 2.30
CA GLU A 86 6.23 -22.60 1.17
C GLU A 86 5.00 -22.66 0.25
N GLU A 87 5.23 -22.76 -1.06
CA GLU A 87 4.15 -22.97 -2.05
C GLU A 87 3.41 -24.28 -1.75
N LEU A 88 2.07 -24.20 -1.73
CA LEU A 88 1.20 -25.33 -1.47
C LEU A 88 1.01 -26.14 -2.76
N GLU A 89 1.45 -27.40 -2.75
CA GLU A 89 1.01 -28.36 -3.77
C GLU A 89 -0.29 -29.01 -3.30
N LEU A 90 -1.40 -28.57 -3.89
CA LEU A 90 -2.74 -29.04 -3.58
C LEU A 90 -3.25 -29.97 -4.68
N ARG A 91 -4.02 -30.99 -4.30
CA ARG A 91 -4.82 -31.77 -5.25
C ARG A 91 -6.31 -31.69 -4.91
N PRO A 92 -7.20 -31.79 -5.92
CA PRO A 92 -8.63 -31.97 -5.69
C PRO A 92 -8.90 -33.21 -4.85
N LEU A 93 -9.51 -32.99 -3.68
CA LEU A 93 -10.13 -34.02 -2.86
C LEU A 93 -11.61 -34.16 -3.20
N VAL A 94 -12.30 -33.03 -3.35
CA VAL A 94 -13.68 -32.90 -3.82
C VAL A 94 -13.67 -31.84 -4.91
N LYS A 95 -13.87 -32.24 -6.17
CA LYS A 95 -13.67 -31.35 -7.32
C LYS A 95 -14.65 -30.19 -7.39
N THR A 96 -14.20 -28.99 -7.76
CA THR A 96 -15.06 -27.92 -8.29
C THR A 96 -15.53 -28.26 -9.70
N SER A 97 -16.47 -27.49 -10.26
CA SER A 97 -17.00 -27.71 -11.62
C SER A 97 -15.95 -27.60 -12.73
N GLU A 98 -14.93 -26.78 -12.52
CA GLU A 98 -13.78 -26.66 -13.42
C GLU A 98 -12.84 -27.87 -13.37
N GLN A 99 -12.77 -28.55 -12.22
CA GLN A 99 -11.91 -29.72 -12.01
C GLN A 99 -12.63 -31.03 -12.38
N GLY A 100 -13.96 -31.03 -12.39
CA GLY A 100 -14.80 -32.11 -12.85
C GLY A 100 -16.27 -31.96 -12.45
N ASN A 101 -17.13 -32.75 -13.10
CA ASN A 101 -18.57 -32.67 -12.86
C ASN A 101 -18.93 -33.11 -11.43
N TRP A 102 -19.90 -32.42 -10.84
CA TRP A 102 -20.53 -32.81 -9.58
C TRP A 102 -21.99 -32.36 -9.56
N THR A 103 -22.84 -33.06 -8.82
CA THR A 103 -24.26 -32.70 -8.65
C THR A 103 -24.55 -32.31 -7.21
N GLY A 104 -25.49 -31.38 -7.05
CA GLY A 104 -25.98 -30.92 -5.76
C GLY A 104 -27.49 -30.75 -5.78
N LYS A 105 -28.11 -30.91 -4.61
CA LYS A 105 -29.49 -30.54 -4.41
C LYS A 105 -29.60 -29.06 -4.12
N TYR A 106 -30.58 -28.38 -4.68
CA TYR A 106 -30.74 -26.93 -4.50
C TYR A 106 -32.20 -26.46 -4.41
N THR A 107 -32.38 -25.31 -3.77
CA THR A 107 -33.63 -24.55 -3.75
C THR A 107 -33.34 -23.05 -3.88
N ILE A 108 -34.29 -22.30 -4.45
CA ILE A 108 -34.27 -20.83 -4.52
C ILE A 108 -35.28 -20.20 -3.56
N GLN A 109 -35.97 -21.04 -2.78
CA GLN A 109 -36.89 -20.64 -1.73
C GLN A 109 -36.24 -20.91 -0.38
N GLN A 110 -36.36 -19.97 0.55
CA GLN A 110 -35.78 -20.08 1.87
C GLN A 110 -36.17 -21.42 2.53
N PRO A 111 -35.21 -22.30 2.83
CA PRO A 111 -35.49 -23.58 3.47
C PRO A 111 -35.77 -23.41 4.96
N ALA A 112 -36.29 -24.46 5.59
CA ALA A 112 -36.44 -24.51 7.04
C ALA A 112 -35.07 -24.46 7.76
N ASP A 113 -35.08 -24.03 9.02
CA ASP A 113 -33.90 -23.97 9.87
C ASP A 113 -33.17 -25.32 9.94
N GLY A 114 -31.84 -25.27 10.00
CA GLY A 114 -30.98 -26.45 10.06
C GLY A 114 -30.68 -27.10 8.71
N TRP A 115 -31.01 -26.44 7.59
CA TRP A 115 -30.71 -26.88 6.22
C TRP A 115 -29.22 -27.16 5.96
N GLN A 116 -28.31 -26.62 6.77
CA GLN A 116 -26.87 -26.85 6.69
C GLN A 116 -26.40 -28.16 7.35
N ASN A 117 -27.28 -28.82 8.12
CA ASN A 117 -26.92 -30.01 8.90
C ASN A 117 -27.07 -31.30 8.07
N VAL A 118 -26.22 -32.29 8.35
CA VAL A 118 -26.17 -33.58 7.63
C VAL A 118 -27.55 -34.26 7.55
N GLY A 119 -28.29 -34.30 8.66
CA GLY A 119 -29.58 -35.00 8.77
C GLY A 119 -30.82 -34.26 8.22
N PHE A 120 -30.67 -33.09 7.59
CA PHE A 120 -31.81 -32.35 7.04
C PHE A 120 -32.42 -33.07 5.82
N ASN A 121 -33.75 -33.08 5.73
CA ASN A 121 -34.46 -33.71 4.63
C ASN A 121 -34.61 -32.74 3.44
N ASP A 122 -33.76 -32.91 2.44
CA ASP A 122 -33.75 -32.16 1.19
C ASP A 122 -34.43 -32.91 0.02
N ALA A 123 -35.25 -33.93 0.29
CA ALA A 123 -35.86 -34.75 -0.78
C ALA A 123 -36.75 -33.96 -1.76
N ALA A 124 -37.30 -32.81 -1.33
CA ALA A 124 -38.11 -31.93 -2.16
C ALA A 124 -37.30 -30.91 -2.97
N TRP A 125 -35.98 -30.83 -2.77
CA TRP A 125 -35.12 -29.89 -3.48
C TRP A 125 -34.87 -30.38 -4.91
N LYS A 126 -34.60 -29.44 -5.82
CA LYS A 126 -34.19 -29.78 -7.19
C LYS A 126 -32.78 -30.36 -7.16
N GLU A 127 -32.37 -31.04 -8.21
CA GLU A 127 -30.99 -31.49 -8.40
C GLU A 127 -30.41 -30.81 -9.64
N GLY A 128 -29.16 -30.37 -9.57
CA GLY A 128 -28.46 -29.68 -10.65
C GLY A 128 -26.96 -29.96 -10.63
N GLU A 129 -26.30 -29.78 -11.76
CA GLU A 129 -24.84 -29.84 -11.88
C GLU A 129 -24.21 -28.51 -11.44
N GLY A 130 -23.11 -28.58 -10.68
CA GLY A 130 -22.29 -27.40 -10.41
C GLY A 130 -21.46 -27.00 -11.64
N ALA A 131 -21.11 -25.73 -11.84
CA ALA A 131 -21.45 -24.58 -10.99
C ALA A 131 -22.89 -24.09 -11.19
N PHE A 132 -23.42 -23.38 -10.21
CA PHE A 132 -24.73 -22.72 -10.30
C PHE A 132 -24.51 -21.25 -10.64
N GLY A 133 -25.15 -20.73 -11.68
CA GLY A 133 -24.94 -19.33 -12.07
C GLY A 133 -25.69 -18.90 -13.31
N THR A 134 -25.49 -17.64 -13.72
CA THR A 134 -26.05 -17.09 -14.96
C THR A 134 -25.25 -17.60 -16.16
N MET A 135 -25.73 -18.65 -16.83
CA MET A 135 -24.97 -19.35 -17.88
C MET A 135 -24.63 -18.46 -19.09
N GLU A 136 -25.35 -17.36 -19.26
CA GLU A 136 -25.07 -16.35 -20.28
C GLU A 136 -23.74 -15.61 -20.03
N ASN A 137 -23.36 -15.45 -18.76
CA ASN A 137 -22.24 -14.61 -18.34
C ASN A 137 -21.12 -15.42 -17.63
N GLU A 138 -21.45 -16.58 -17.05
CA GLU A 138 -20.51 -17.45 -16.35
C GLU A 138 -20.32 -18.78 -17.10
N HIS A 139 -19.26 -18.84 -17.90
CA HIS A 139 -18.93 -19.98 -18.76
C HIS A 139 -18.73 -21.32 -18.03
N VAL A 140 -18.50 -21.30 -16.71
CA VAL A 140 -18.38 -22.50 -15.87
C VAL A 140 -19.72 -22.98 -15.30
N ALA A 141 -20.77 -22.15 -15.36
CA ALA A 141 -22.09 -22.50 -14.85
C ALA A 141 -22.74 -23.59 -15.70
N LYS A 142 -23.24 -24.64 -15.03
CA LYS A 142 -23.95 -25.77 -15.64
C LYS A 142 -25.43 -25.83 -15.27
N THR A 143 -25.80 -25.22 -14.15
CA THR A 143 -27.19 -25.03 -13.74
C THR A 143 -27.51 -23.53 -13.75
N GLN A 144 -28.52 -23.13 -14.53
CA GLN A 144 -29.00 -21.75 -14.54
C GLN A 144 -29.52 -21.35 -13.17
N TRP A 145 -28.98 -20.25 -12.63
CA TRP A 145 -29.45 -19.56 -11.44
C TRP A 145 -29.22 -18.06 -11.61
N GLY A 146 -30.30 -17.28 -11.59
CA GLY A 146 -30.26 -15.81 -11.65
C GLY A 146 -31.23 -15.14 -10.69
N GLU A 147 -31.89 -15.93 -9.84
CA GLU A 147 -32.77 -15.48 -8.78
C GLU A 147 -31.98 -14.96 -7.58
N GLU A 148 -32.65 -14.21 -6.71
CA GLU A 148 -32.01 -13.54 -5.57
C GLU A 148 -31.26 -14.49 -4.63
N PHE A 149 -31.74 -15.72 -4.45
CA PHE A 149 -31.13 -16.66 -3.50
C PHE A 149 -30.99 -18.06 -4.07
N ILE A 150 -29.94 -18.75 -3.62
CA ILE A 150 -29.81 -20.20 -3.77
C ILE A 150 -29.27 -20.82 -2.49
N TRP A 151 -29.80 -21.99 -2.14
CA TRP A 151 -29.23 -22.90 -1.17
C TRP A 151 -28.87 -24.19 -1.87
N VAL A 152 -27.64 -24.67 -1.71
CA VAL A 152 -27.11 -25.88 -2.34
C VAL A 152 -26.59 -26.83 -1.27
N ARG A 153 -26.91 -28.11 -1.39
CA ARG A 153 -26.40 -29.21 -0.57
C ARG A 153 -25.71 -30.23 -1.47
N ARG A 154 -24.42 -30.44 -1.24
CA ARG A 154 -23.58 -31.41 -1.95
C ARG A 154 -23.14 -32.50 -0.97
N VAL A 155 -23.46 -33.75 -1.29
CA VAL A 155 -22.85 -34.90 -0.62
C VAL A 155 -21.55 -35.22 -1.34
N ALA A 156 -20.43 -35.11 -0.63
CA ALA A 156 -19.09 -35.41 -1.12
C ALA A 156 -18.60 -36.73 -0.53
N ASP A 157 -18.21 -37.66 -1.38
CA ASP A 157 -17.69 -38.96 -0.98
C ASP A 157 -16.15 -38.97 -0.94
N ILE A 158 -15.59 -38.87 0.26
CA ILE A 158 -14.16 -38.77 0.51
C ILE A 158 -13.56 -40.16 0.62
N GLN A 159 -12.61 -40.50 -0.26
CA GLN A 159 -12.08 -41.87 -0.39
C GLN A 159 -10.93 -42.20 0.58
N GLU A 160 -10.49 -41.26 1.40
CA GLU A 160 -9.31 -41.39 2.24
C GLU A 160 -9.51 -40.81 3.65
N ASP A 161 -8.65 -41.21 4.58
CA ASP A 161 -8.57 -40.64 5.92
C ASP A 161 -7.78 -39.32 5.88
N LEU A 162 -8.38 -38.27 6.44
CA LEU A 162 -7.82 -36.91 6.47
C LEU A 162 -7.16 -36.57 7.81
N THR A 163 -7.08 -37.53 8.74
CA THR A 163 -6.45 -37.31 10.04
C THR A 163 -5.02 -36.79 9.88
N GLY A 164 -4.77 -35.58 10.40
CA GLY A 164 -3.48 -34.91 10.33
C GLY A 164 -3.14 -34.27 8.97
N LYS A 165 -4.07 -34.25 8.00
CA LYS A 165 -3.90 -33.58 6.71
C LYS A 165 -4.34 -32.13 6.77
N ASN A 166 -3.66 -31.27 6.01
CA ASN A 166 -4.16 -29.94 5.73
C ASN A 166 -5.17 -30.02 4.57
N VAL A 167 -6.40 -29.59 4.83
CA VAL A 167 -7.50 -29.56 3.85
C VAL A 167 -7.93 -28.11 3.65
N TYR A 168 -8.30 -27.77 2.43
CA TYR A 168 -8.70 -26.43 2.03
C TYR A 168 -10.05 -26.49 1.35
N LEU A 169 -10.91 -25.51 1.63
CA LEU A 169 -12.09 -25.24 0.82
C LEU A 169 -11.67 -24.38 -0.37
N GLU A 170 -12.02 -24.81 -1.58
CA GLU A 170 -11.92 -24.00 -2.79
C GLU A 170 -13.32 -23.56 -3.19
N TYR A 171 -13.55 -22.26 -3.43
CA TYR A 171 -14.86 -21.77 -3.83
C TYR A 171 -14.81 -20.52 -4.72
N SER A 172 -15.88 -20.33 -5.48
CA SER A 172 -16.15 -19.15 -6.30
C SER A 172 -17.60 -18.73 -6.08
N HIS A 173 -17.85 -17.43 -5.96
CA HIS A 173 -19.19 -16.90 -5.82
C HIS A 173 -19.32 -15.48 -6.35
N ASP A 174 -20.56 -15.10 -6.64
CA ASP A 174 -20.97 -13.72 -6.85
C ASP A 174 -21.70 -13.19 -5.60
N ASP A 175 -21.55 -11.91 -5.28
CA ASP A 175 -22.13 -11.25 -4.09
C ASP A 175 -21.91 -12.00 -2.76
N ASP A 176 -22.94 -12.37 -1.99
CA ASP A 176 -22.75 -12.94 -0.64
C ASP A 176 -22.73 -14.46 -0.65
N VAL A 177 -21.74 -15.09 0.00
CA VAL A 177 -21.74 -16.54 0.22
C VAL A 177 -21.53 -16.92 1.68
N ILE A 178 -22.24 -17.96 2.11
CA ILE A 178 -22.00 -18.67 3.37
C ILE A 178 -21.85 -20.16 3.07
N ILE A 179 -20.74 -20.78 3.51
CA ILE A 179 -20.44 -22.20 3.27
C ILE A 179 -20.24 -22.92 4.60
N TYR A 180 -20.87 -24.09 4.70
CA TYR A 180 -20.81 -25.00 5.83
C TYR A 180 -20.24 -26.35 5.39
N ILE A 181 -19.44 -26.97 6.24
CA ILE A 181 -18.98 -28.36 6.09
C ILE A 181 -19.48 -29.14 7.31
N ASN A 182 -20.26 -30.19 7.06
CA ASN A 182 -20.90 -31.01 8.09
C ASN A 182 -21.64 -30.18 9.18
N GLY A 183 -22.20 -29.04 8.79
CA GLY A 183 -22.94 -28.11 9.68
C GLY A 183 -22.09 -27.03 10.36
N ILE A 184 -20.76 -27.08 10.23
CA ILE A 184 -19.84 -26.06 10.78
C ILE A 184 -19.63 -24.95 9.75
N LYS A 185 -19.83 -23.69 10.14
CA LYS A 185 -19.65 -22.53 9.23
C LYS A 185 -18.15 -22.31 8.96
N VAL A 186 -17.78 -22.29 7.68
CA VAL A 186 -16.39 -22.15 7.23
C VAL A 186 -16.14 -20.80 6.55
N VAL A 187 -17.11 -20.33 5.76
CA VAL A 187 -17.02 -19.08 5.00
C VAL A 187 -18.27 -18.25 5.24
N ASP A 188 -18.07 -16.94 5.35
CA ASP A 188 -19.11 -15.91 5.41
C ASP A 188 -18.49 -14.62 4.87
N THR A 189 -18.75 -14.30 3.59
CA THR A 189 -18.01 -13.22 2.91
C THR A 189 -18.68 -11.85 3.01
N GLY A 190 -19.98 -11.80 3.30
CA GLY A 190 -20.81 -10.66 2.91
C GLY A 190 -20.72 -10.40 1.40
N ASN A 191 -21.15 -9.22 0.96
CA ASN A 191 -21.15 -8.84 -0.47
C ASN A 191 -19.72 -8.71 -1.03
N ALA A 192 -19.27 -9.72 -1.79
CA ALA A 192 -18.01 -9.70 -2.52
C ALA A 192 -18.04 -10.66 -3.72
N CYS A 193 -17.52 -10.27 -4.88
CA CYS A 193 -17.30 -11.24 -5.96
C CYS A 193 -15.90 -11.85 -5.83
N LYS A 194 -15.80 -13.18 -5.70
CA LYS A 194 -14.51 -13.88 -5.61
C LYS A 194 -14.49 -15.16 -6.42
N LYS A 195 -13.35 -15.43 -7.09
CA LYS A 195 -13.12 -16.68 -7.84
C LYS A 195 -11.87 -17.39 -7.34
N HIS A 196 -11.91 -18.72 -7.30
CA HIS A 196 -10.81 -19.62 -6.92
C HIS A 196 -10.22 -19.33 -5.53
N VAL A 197 -11.07 -18.92 -4.58
CA VAL A 197 -10.62 -18.66 -3.21
C VAL A 197 -10.26 -19.97 -2.55
N GLN A 198 -9.10 -20.04 -1.91
CA GLN A 198 -8.66 -21.18 -1.13
C GLN A 198 -8.57 -20.79 0.35
N VAL A 199 -9.33 -21.46 1.21
CA VAL A 199 -9.35 -21.25 2.66
C VAL A 199 -8.94 -22.52 3.36
N LYS A 200 -7.88 -22.47 4.19
CA LYS A 200 -7.48 -23.60 5.02
C LYS A 200 -8.58 -23.89 6.04
N LEU A 201 -9.02 -25.15 6.11
CA LEU A 201 -10.00 -25.59 7.10
C LEU A 201 -9.36 -25.62 8.49
N SER A 202 -10.14 -25.24 9.51
CA SER A 202 -9.71 -25.37 10.91
C SER A 202 -9.61 -26.85 11.30
N GLU A 203 -8.83 -27.15 12.34
CA GLU A 203 -8.70 -28.52 12.86
C GLU A 203 -10.06 -29.13 13.24
N GLU A 204 -10.98 -28.31 13.76
CA GLU A 204 -12.36 -28.72 14.08
C GLU A 204 -13.12 -29.18 12.82
N VAL A 205 -13.03 -28.41 11.73
CA VAL A 205 -13.72 -28.75 10.48
C VAL A 205 -13.10 -29.99 9.86
N VAL A 206 -11.76 -30.10 9.84
CA VAL A 206 -11.06 -31.30 9.33
C VAL A 206 -11.43 -32.53 10.15
N ALA A 207 -11.51 -32.44 11.48
CA ALA A 207 -11.92 -33.54 12.36
C ALA A 207 -13.39 -33.97 12.14
N SER A 208 -14.24 -33.09 11.59
CA SER A 208 -15.61 -33.45 11.21
C SER A 208 -15.67 -34.26 9.92
N LEU A 209 -14.65 -34.19 9.06
CA LEU A 209 -14.59 -34.92 7.81
C LEU A 209 -14.23 -36.39 8.08
N LYS A 210 -14.95 -37.31 7.43
CA LYS A 210 -14.72 -38.75 7.54
C LYS A 210 -14.52 -39.39 6.17
N GLN A 211 -13.85 -40.54 6.14
CA GLN A 211 -13.90 -41.39 4.95
C GLN A 211 -15.37 -41.77 4.68
N GLY A 212 -15.82 -41.59 3.45
CA GLY A 212 -17.21 -41.73 3.02
C GLY A 212 -17.93 -40.39 2.84
N GLU A 213 -19.25 -40.41 3.06
CA GLU A 213 -20.12 -39.26 2.81
C GLU A 213 -19.93 -38.11 3.82
N ASN A 214 -19.75 -36.91 3.27
CA ASN A 214 -19.70 -35.63 3.99
C ASN A 214 -20.61 -34.62 3.30
N LEU A 215 -21.13 -33.65 4.03
CA LEU A 215 -21.99 -32.60 3.49
C LEU A 215 -21.20 -31.30 3.34
N ILE A 216 -21.25 -30.71 2.16
CA ILE A 216 -20.94 -29.29 1.94
C ILE A 216 -22.24 -28.58 1.60
N ALA A 217 -22.62 -27.58 2.39
CA ALA A 217 -23.86 -26.83 2.23
C ALA A 217 -23.53 -25.35 2.05
N ALA A 218 -24.11 -24.70 1.04
CA ALA A 218 -23.83 -23.32 0.70
C ALA A 218 -25.11 -22.52 0.51
N TYR A 219 -25.06 -21.25 0.91
CA TYR A 219 -26.05 -20.23 0.63
C TYR A 219 -25.38 -19.13 -0.18
N CYS A 220 -26.05 -18.62 -1.20
CA CYS A 220 -25.59 -17.45 -1.95
C CYS A 220 -26.74 -16.44 -2.13
N HIS A 221 -26.46 -15.16 -1.90
CA HIS A 221 -27.38 -14.02 -2.16
C HIS A 221 -26.87 -13.26 -3.38
N ASN A 222 -27.59 -13.37 -4.49
CA ASN A 222 -27.40 -12.56 -5.67
C ASN A 222 -28.21 -11.26 -5.53
N ARG A 223 -27.52 -10.12 -5.40
CA ARG A 223 -28.11 -8.79 -5.23
C ARG A 223 -28.43 -8.10 -6.57
N GLY A 224 -27.96 -8.65 -7.70
CA GLY A 224 -28.35 -8.23 -9.04
C GLY A 224 -27.36 -8.63 -10.14
N ALA A 225 -27.88 -8.78 -11.37
CA ALA A 225 -27.16 -9.12 -12.60
C ALA A 225 -26.66 -10.58 -12.69
N ASN A 226 -25.44 -10.86 -12.22
CA ASN A 226 -24.77 -12.15 -12.41
C ASN A 226 -24.94 -13.07 -11.21
N GLY A 227 -24.75 -14.37 -11.41
CA GLY A 227 -24.77 -15.35 -10.33
C GLY A 227 -23.67 -16.35 -10.53
N LEU A 228 -22.95 -16.67 -9.46
CA LEU A 228 -21.98 -17.75 -9.42
C LEU A 228 -21.98 -18.38 -8.04
N LEU A 229 -21.95 -19.71 -8.00
CA LEU A 229 -21.67 -20.50 -6.82
C LEU A 229 -21.05 -21.83 -7.24
N ASP A 230 -19.80 -22.03 -6.84
CA ASP A 230 -19.09 -23.30 -6.98
C ASP A 230 -18.18 -23.53 -5.78
N PHE A 231 -17.99 -24.79 -5.42
CA PHE A 231 -17.17 -25.14 -4.27
C PHE A 231 -16.70 -26.59 -4.30
N GLY A 232 -15.53 -26.83 -3.71
CA GLY A 232 -14.86 -28.12 -3.62
C GLY A 232 -13.87 -28.14 -2.45
N LEU A 233 -13.21 -29.28 -2.25
CA LEU A 233 -12.16 -29.45 -1.26
C LEU A 233 -10.85 -29.80 -1.97
N LEU A 234 -9.76 -29.21 -1.50
CA LEU A 234 -8.40 -29.53 -1.86
C LEU A 234 -7.72 -30.17 -0.64
N VAL A 235 -6.77 -31.07 -0.87
CA VAL A 235 -5.90 -31.60 0.18
C VAL A 235 -4.44 -31.36 -0.22
N GLU A 236 -3.64 -30.97 0.78
CA GLU A 236 -2.21 -30.80 0.59
C GLU A 236 -1.53 -32.15 0.36
N LEU A 237 -0.64 -32.20 -0.63
CA LEU A 237 0.15 -33.38 -0.93
C LEU A 237 1.19 -33.63 0.19
N ASP A 238 1.36 -34.90 0.57
CA ASP A 238 2.30 -35.31 1.62
C ASP A 238 3.76 -35.01 1.27
N ASN A 239 4.57 -34.75 2.30
CA ASN A 239 6.03 -34.57 2.21
C ASN A 239 6.49 -33.41 1.31
N ASN A 240 5.69 -32.35 1.25
CA ASN A 240 5.95 -31.18 0.41
C ASN A 240 6.38 -29.92 1.16
N ARG A 241 6.46 -29.99 2.50
CA ARG A 241 7.00 -28.92 3.35
C ARG A 241 8.26 -29.38 4.06
N TYR A 242 9.28 -28.53 4.02
CA TYR A 242 10.59 -28.78 4.61
C TYR A 242 10.87 -27.88 5.83
N PHE A 243 10.16 -26.75 5.94
CA PHE A 243 10.33 -25.75 7.00
C PHE A 243 9.08 -25.68 7.90
N ASN A 244 8.76 -26.83 8.51
CA ASN A 244 7.54 -27.00 9.30
C ASN A 244 7.55 -26.23 10.63
N GLN A 245 8.73 -26.07 11.25
CA GLN A 245 8.87 -25.33 12.48
C GLN A 245 9.03 -23.83 12.20
N THR A 246 8.16 -23.02 12.77
CA THR A 246 8.29 -21.55 12.74
C THR A 246 9.18 -21.08 13.88
N ALA A 247 9.83 -19.93 13.67
CA ALA A 247 10.35 -19.14 14.77
C ALA A 247 9.18 -18.59 15.62
N GLN A 248 9.44 -18.16 16.85
CA GLN A 248 8.47 -17.43 17.65
C GLN A 248 8.66 -15.92 17.42
N GLN A 249 7.75 -15.27 16.69
CA GLN A 249 7.78 -13.81 16.57
C GLN A 249 7.41 -13.17 17.91
N THR A 250 8.23 -12.24 18.40
CA THR A 250 8.04 -11.56 19.68
C THR A 250 7.62 -10.11 19.53
N SER A 251 7.97 -9.46 18.40
CA SER A 251 7.49 -8.12 18.06
C SER A 251 7.55 -7.84 16.56
N ALA A 252 6.71 -6.91 16.11
CA ALA A 252 6.81 -6.23 14.83
C ALA A 252 6.62 -4.71 15.07
N ASP A 253 7.47 -3.87 14.49
CA ASP A 253 7.44 -2.42 14.67
C ASP A 253 7.69 -1.71 13.33
N VAL A 254 6.83 -0.73 13.01
CA VAL A 254 6.93 0.08 11.79
C VAL A 254 7.37 1.49 12.15
N GLN A 255 8.54 1.86 11.64
CA GLN A 255 9.07 3.21 11.61
C GLN A 255 9.00 3.77 10.17
N PRO A 256 9.22 5.09 9.96
CA PRO A 256 9.08 5.70 8.64
C PRO A 256 9.89 5.01 7.54
N MET A 257 11.18 4.75 7.76
CA MET A 257 12.06 4.10 6.79
C MET A 257 12.33 2.62 7.08
N GLN A 258 12.06 2.18 8.31
CA GLN A 258 12.44 0.84 8.78
C GLN A 258 11.26 0.03 9.31
N THR A 259 11.31 -1.30 9.14
CA THR A 259 10.42 -2.24 9.84
C THR A 259 11.25 -3.26 10.59
N TYR A 260 11.03 -3.37 11.89
CA TYR A 260 11.76 -4.26 12.78
C TYR A 260 10.89 -5.45 13.15
N TYR A 261 11.49 -6.63 13.11
CA TYR A 261 10.92 -7.86 13.64
C TYR A 261 11.91 -8.50 14.59
N ASN A 262 11.40 -9.06 15.68
CA ASN A 262 12.19 -9.87 16.60
C ASN A 262 11.60 -11.28 16.67
N PHE A 263 12.47 -12.28 16.67
CA PHE A 263 12.12 -13.69 16.73
C PHE A 263 12.99 -14.43 17.73
N THR A 264 12.44 -15.49 18.32
CA THR A 264 13.21 -16.53 19.03
C THR A 264 13.24 -17.79 18.16
N CYS A 265 14.44 -18.28 17.87
CA CYS A 265 14.74 -19.42 17.01
C CYS A 265 15.47 -20.52 17.82
N GLY A 266 14.79 -21.10 18.80
CA GLY A 266 15.41 -22.05 19.73
C GLY A 266 16.40 -21.33 20.67
N PRO A 267 17.70 -21.71 20.69
CA PRO A 267 18.68 -21.14 21.62
C PRO A 267 19.28 -19.79 21.17
N VAL A 268 18.74 -19.20 20.09
CA VAL A 268 19.15 -17.87 19.61
C VAL A 268 17.93 -16.99 19.33
N ASP A 269 18.08 -15.69 19.52
CA ASP A 269 17.16 -14.67 19.05
C ASP A 269 17.65 -14.09 17.72
N LEU A 270 16.72 -13.73 16.84
CA LEU A 270 16.95 -13.12 15.53
C LEU A 270 16.23 -11.78 15.47
N ASN A 271 16.98 -10.69 15.36
CA ASN A 271 16.49 -9.37 15.03
C ASN A 271 16.60 -9.18 13.51
N LEU A 272 15.51 -8.79 12.86
CA LEU A 272 15.42 -8.61 11.41
C LEU A 272 14.90 -7.20 11.11
N THR A 273 15.61 -6.44 10.27
CA THR A 273 15.22 -5.07 9.90
C THR A 273 15.15 -4.92 8.39
N PHE A 274 13.99 -4.48 7.91
CA PHE A 274 13.79 -4.06 6.52
C PHE A 274 13.97 -2.55 6.42
N THR A 275 14.83 -2.07 5.52
CA THR A 275 15.12 -0.63 5.39
C THR A 275 15.01 -0.16 3.94
N ALA A 276 14.23 0.90 3.72
CA ALA A 276 14.13 1.62 2.45
C ALA A 276 14.54 3.09 2.63
N PRO A 277 15.75 3.51 2.19
CA PRO A 277 16.27 4.88 2.36
C PRO A 277 15.59 5.92 1.45
N LEU A 278 14.31 6.22 1.67
CA LEU A 278 13.54 7.17 0.86
C LEU A 278 13.76 8.63 1.31
N PHE A 279 15.00 9.10 1.22
CA PHE A 279 15.39 10.48 1.59
C PHE A 279 15.02 11.49 0.50
N MET A 280 13.99 12.31 0.71
CA MET A 280 13.51 13.27 -0.29
C MET A 280 14.51 14.40 -0.63
N ASP A 281 15.51 14.66 0.20
CA ASP A 281 16.58 15.64 -0.04
C ASP A 281 17.74 15.08 -0.88
N ASN A 282 17.73 13.77 -1.17
CA ASN A 282 18.69 13.11 -2.05
C ASN A 282 17.96 12.22 -3.08
N LEU A 283 17.58 12.80 -4.21
CA LEU A 283 16.77 12.12 -5.24
C LEU A 283 17.46 10.91 -5.87
N ASP A 284 18.78 10.90 -6.00
CA ASP A 284 19.53 9.74 -6.50
C ASP A 284 19.43 8.56 -5.52
N LEU A 285 19.50 8.82 -4.20
CA LEU A 285 19.30 7.79 -3.18
C LEU A 285 17.83 7.38 -3.03
N MET A 286 16.90 8.35 -3.02
CA MET A 286 15.46 8.10 -2.94
C MET A 286 14.97 7.17 -4.05
N THR A 287 15.57 7.28 -5.24
CA THR A 287 15.18 6.49 -6.41
C THR A 287 16.10 5.31 -6.67
N ARG A 288 17.14 5.10 -5.84
CA ARG A 288 17.98 3.89 -5.91
C ARG A 288 17.10 2.68 -5.64
N PRO A 289 16.96 1.72 -6.56
CA PRO A 289 16.00 0.64 -6.42
C PRO A 289 16.61 -0.53 -5.63
N VAL A 290 17.27 -0.23 -4.51
CA VAL A 290 17.95 -1.18 -3.62
C VAL A 290 17.50 -0.91 -2.18
N ASN A 291 16.99 -1.93 -1.52
CA ASN A 291 16.60 -1.93 -0.11
C ASN A 291 17.49 -2.93 0.66
N TYR A 292 17.47 -2.85 1.99
CA TYR A 292 18.29 -3.70 2.86
C TYR A 292 17.41 -4.64 3.69
N ILE A 293 17.90 -5.86 3.87
CA ILE A 293 17.39 -6.82 4.86
C ILE A 293 18.54 -7.10 5.84
N SER A 294 18.56 -6.40 6.97
CA SER A 294 19.57 -6.57 8.01
C SER A 294 19.15 -7.64 9.01
N TYR A 295 20.10 -8.41 9.50
CA TYR A 295 19.87 -9.42 10.53
C TYR A 295 20.93 -9.34 11.65
N GLU A 296 20.52 -9.64 12.87
CA GLU A 296 21.40 -9.85 14.02
C GLU A 296 20.92 -11.10 14.77
N VAL A 297 21.81 -12.06 14.98
CA VAL A 297 21.56 -13.27 15.75
C VAL A 297 22.31 -13.17 17.08
N ILE A 298 21.64 -13.47 18.18
CA ILE A 298 22.19 -13.40 19.54
C ILE A 298 21.83 -14.69 20.28
N SER A 299 22.80 -15.37 20.90
CA SER A 299 22.52 -16.50 21.80
C SER A 299 21.72 -16.04 23.01
N ASN A 300 20.63 -16.77 23.31
CA ASN A 300 19.77 -16.50 24.46
C ASN A 300 20.01 -17.49 25.63
N ASP A 301 20.88 -18.48 25.45
CA ASP A 301 21.32 -19.44 26.47
C ASP A 301 22.79 -19.26 26.92
N GLY A 302 23.52 -18.34 26.28
CA GLY A 302 24.91 -18.01 26.56
C GLY A 302 25.95 -18.91 25.88
N GLN A 303 25.54 -19.91 25.08
CA GLN A 303 26.43 -20.79 24.32
C GLN A 303 26.64 -20.31 22.88
N ALA A 304 27.68 -20.83 22.21
CA ALA A 304 27.87 -20.60 20.78
C ALA A 304 27.09 -21.66 20.00
N HIS A 305 26.44 -21.25 18.92
CA HIS A 305 25.62 -22.13 18.07
C HIS A 305 26.07 -22.02 16.63
N GLN A 306 25.95 -23.13 15.89
CA GLN A 306 26.12 -23.08 14.44
C GLN A 306 24.87 -22.51 13.79
N VAL A 307 25.02 -21.41 13.04
CA VAL A 307 23.88 -20.69 12.46
C VAL A 307 24.04 -20.48 10.96
N GLU A 308 23.00 -20.82 10.21
CA GLU A 308 22.83 -20.48 8.79
C GLU A 308 21.49 -19.75 8.58
N LEU A 309 21.47 -18.73 7.73
CA LEU A 309 20.23 -18.05 7.32
C LEU A 309 19.97 -18.32 5.85
N TYR A 310 18.83 -18.95 5.55
CA TYR A 310 18.36 -19.27 4.19
C TYR A 310 17.31 -18.26 3.75
N PHE A 311 17.50 -17.70 2.55
CA PHE A 311 16.56 -16.83 1.87
C PHE A 311 16.21 -17.41 0.50
N GLU A 312 14.92 -17.50 0.17
CA GLU A 312 14.45 -17.97 -1.14
C GLU A 312 13.47 -16.97 -1.75
N ALA A 313 13.80 -16.47 -2.94
CA ALA A 313 12.92 -15.61 -3.73
C ALA A 313 12.41 -16.35 -4.96
N ALA A 314 11.13 -16.14 -5.28
CA ALA A 314 10.48 -16.78 -6.41
C ALA A 314 10.43 -15.86 -7.66
N PRO A 315 10.32 -16.42 -8.88
CA PRO A 315 10.34 -15.62 -10.11
C PRO A 315 9.17 -14.63 -10.21
N GLN A 316 8.09 -14.83 -9.44
CA GLN A 316 6.93 -13.94 -9.37
C GLN A 316 7.28 -12.49 -8.98
N TRP A 317 8.46 -12.23 -8.41
CA TRP A 317 8.98 -10.87 -8.23
C TRP A 317 9.18 -10.10 -9.54
N ALA A 318 9.28 -10.79 -10.68
CA ALA A 318 9.48 -10.22 -12.00
C ALA A 318 8.43 -10.67 -13.04
N LEU A 319 7.25 -11.11 -12.57
CA LEU A 319 6.14 -11.61 -13.40
C LEU A 319 4.80 -11.01 -12.96
N ASP A 320 3.92 -10.77 -13.93
CA ASP A 320 2.53 -10.37 -13.67
C ASP A 320 1.63 -11.58 -13.39
N LEU A 321 1.84 -12.68 -14.12
CA LEU A 321 1.03 -13.90 -14.04
C LEU A 321 1.92 -15.10 -13.66
N PRO A 322 1.42 -16.03 -12.83
CA PRO A 322 2.22 -17.14 -12.29
C PRO A 322 2.70 -18.14 -13.34
N HIS A 323 2.07 -18.19 -14.53
CA HIS A 323 2.44 -19.10 -15.63
C HIS A 323 3.43 -18.49 -16.63
N GLN A 324 3.81 -17.22 -16.47
CA GLN A 324 4.84 -16.62 -17.31
C GLN A 324 6.18 -17.30 -17.02
N GLU A 325 6.89 -17.69 -18.07
CA GLU A 325 8.23 -18.24 -17.93
C GLU A 325 9.22 -17.16 -17.54
N SER A 326 10.10 -17.47 -16.59
CA SER A 326 11.23 -16.64 -16.21
C SER A 326 12.56 -17.19 -16.72
N VAL A 327 13.60 -16.38 -16.62
CA VAL A 327 15.01 -16.78 -16.70
C VAL A 327 15.65 -16.39 -15.38
N ALA A 328 16.51 -17.24 -14.85
CA ALA A 328 17.26 -17.01 -13.63
C ALA A 328 18.74 -17.30 -13.84
N ASP A 329 19.59 -16.49 -13.24
CA ASP A 329 21.05 -16.65 -13.27
C ASP A 329 21.70 -16.01 -12.03
N SER A 330 23.00 -16.23 -11.92
CA SER A 330 23.82 -15.73 -10.81
C SER A 330 25.18 -15.29 -11.31
N PHE A 331 25.80 -14.37 -10.60
CA PHE A 331 27.15 -13.90 -10.88
C PHE A 331 27.75 -13.20 -9.64
N THR A 332 29.04 -12.94 -9.68
CA THR A 332 29.74 -12.14 -8.65
C THR A 332 30.30 -10.87 -9.27
N ASP A 333 30.21 -9.76 -8.56
CA ASP A 333 30.86 -8.50 -8.92
C ASP A 333 31.40 -7.85 -7.66
N GLY A 334 32.68 -7.47 -7.65
CA GLY A 334 33.35 -7.02 -6.43
C GLY A 334 33.26 -8.05 -5.30
N ASP A 335 32.71 -7.62 -4.16
CA ASP A 335 32.50 -8.47 -2.97
C ASP A 335 31.08 -9.02 -2.85
N LEU A 336 30.22 -8.77 -3.85
CA LEU A 336 28.84 -9.21 -3.85
C LEU A 336 28.63 -10.43 -4.76
N LEU A 337 27.81 -11.35 -4.26
CA LEU A 337 27.16 -12.42 -5.01
C LEU A 337 25.74 -11.98 -5.34
N PHE A 338 25.34 -12.12 -6.59
CA PHE A 338 24.02 -11.78 -7.12
C PHE A 338 23.29 -13.02 -7.59
N LEU A 339 22.01 -13.12 -7.20
CA LEU A 339 21.00 -13.96 -7.85
C LEU A 339 20.00 -13.03 -8.49
N ARG A 340 19.57 -13.33 -9.72
CA ARG A 340 18.53 -12.54 -10.37
C ARG A 340 17.56 -13.40 -11.16
N THR A 341 16.39 -12.84 -11.39
CA THR A 341 15.38 -13.44 -12.28
C THR A 341 14.60 -12.35 -13.01
N GLY A 342 14.14 -12.66 -14.22
CA GLY A 342 13.31 -11.79 -15.04
C GLY A 342 12.38 -12.60 -15.93
N SER A 343 11.27 -12.01 -16.36
CA SER A 343 10.42 -12.58 -17.41
C SER A 343 11.25 -12.94 -18.65
N ARG A 344 10.97 -14.09 -19.29
CA ARG A 344 11.68 -14.49 -20.52
C ARG A 344 11.42 -13.52 -21.68
N ASN A 345 10.21 -12.95 -21.75
CA ASN A 345 9.77 -12.18 -22.92
C ASN A 345 10.31 -10.74 -22.92
N GLN A 346 10.48 -10.13 -21.75
CA GLN A 346 10.98 -8.75 -21.61
C GLN A 346 10.23 -7.74 -22.48
N ASP A 347 8.89 -7.79 -22.46
CA ASP A 347 8.00 -6.87 -23.19
C ASP A 347 7.96 -5.47 -22.51
N ILE A 348 9.07 -4.72 -22.59
CA ILE A 348 9.28 -3.44 -21.89
C ILE A 348 8.12 -2.46 -22.14
N LEU A 349 7.54 -1.93 -21.04
CA LEU A 349 6.45 -0.95 -21.00
C LEU A 349 5.15 -1.37 -21.71
N LYS A 350 4.98 -2.65 -22.04
CA LYS A 350 3.77 -3.13 -22.71
C LYS A 350 2.62 -3.36 -21.74
N LYS A 351 2.92 -3.90 -20.55
CA LYS A 351 1.94 -4.11 -19.49
C LYS A 351 1.58 -2.77 -18.84
N LYS A 352 0.28 -2.51 -18.68
CA LYS A 352 -0.26 -1.28 -18.08
C LYS A 352 -1.58 -1.56 -17.38
N GLY A 353 -2.00 -0.65 -16.52
CA GLY A 353 -3.29 -0.71 -15.83
C GLY A 353 -3.15 -0.90 -14.32
N ASP A 354 -4.29 -1.15 -13.70
CA ASP A 354 -4.38 -1.45 -12.28
C ASP A 354 -4.28 -2.96 -12.00
N ASP A 355 -3.95 -3.32 -10.75
CA ASP A 355 -3.73 -4.71 -10.32
C ASP A 355 -2.87 -5.51 -11.31
N VAL A 356 -1.79 -4.89 -11.79
CA VAL A 356 -0.76 -5.55 -12.60
C VAL A 356 0.60 -5.29 -11.97
N ARG A 357 1.47 -6.29 -12.08
CA ARG A 357 2.88 -6.19 -11.68
C ARG A 357 3.75 -6.04 -12.91
N ILE A 358 4.99 -5.65 -12.69
CA ILE A 358 5.99 -5.56 -13.75
C ILE A 358 6.36 -6.97 -14.27
N ASP A 359 6.46 -7.11 -15.59
CA ASP A 359 6.86 -8.36 -16.27
C ASP A 359 7.99 -8.13 -17.30
N TRP A 360 8.79 -7.08 -17.08
CA TRP A 360 10.06 -6.81 -17.76
C TRP A 360 11.10 -6.35 -16.75
N GLY A 361 12.37 -6.32 -17.14
CA GLY A 361 13.44 -6.05 -16.20
C GLY A 361 13.79 -7.28 -15.35
N HIS A 362 14.49 -7.04 -14.24
CA HIS A 362 15.03 -8.10 -13.40
C HIS A 362 14.95 -7.75 -11.91
N PHE A 363 14.50 -8.73 -11.14
CA PHE A 363 14.64 -8.76 -9.69
C PHE A 363 16.04 -9.25 -9.30
N TYR A 364 16.61 -8.70 -8.24
CA TYR A 364 17.92 -9.05 -7.70
C TYR A 364 17.85 -9.31 -6.19
N LEU A 365 18.50 -10.39 -5.77
CA LEU A 365 18.87 -10.68 -4.38
C LEU A 365 20.39 -10.78 -4.33
N ALA A 366 21.03 -10.00 -3.46
CA ALA A 366 22.48 -9.97 -3.33
C ALA A 366 22.93 -9.99 -1.87
N ALA A 367 24.11 -10.52 -1.64
CA ALA A 367 24.79 -10.49 -0.35
C ALA A 367 26.31 -10.54 -0.58
N GLU A 368 27.11 -10.34 0.46
CA GLU A 368 28.55 -10.58 0.38
C GLU A 368 28.83 -12.00 -0.14
N LYS A 369 29.83 -12.16 -1.01
CA LYS A 369 30.20 -13.48 -1.56
C LYS A 369 30.85 -14.39 -0.51
N GLU A 370 31.58 -13.80 0.44
CA GLU A 370 32.21 -14.55 1.54
C GLU A 370 31.15 -15.10 2.47
N ASN A 371 31.23 -16.37 2.84
CA ASN A 371 30.23 -17.07 3.66
C ASN A 371 28.82 -17.12 3.05
N SER A 372 28.68 -16.88 1.74
CA SER A 372 27.45 -17.14 0.99
C SER A 372 27.57 -18.41 0.17
N THR A 373 26.51 -19.21 0.16
CA THR A 373 26.26 -20.24 -0.85
C THR A 373 24.93 -19.96 -1.54
N TYR A 374 24.75 -20.46 -2.75
CA TYR A 374 23.51 -20.28 -3.49
C TYR A 374 23.19 -21.49 -4.37
N ALA A 375 21.93 -21.61 -4.76
CA ALA A 375 21.49 -22.43 -5.88
C ALA A 375 20.25 -21.84 -6.55
N ILE A 376 20.07 -22.20 -7.81
CA ILE A 376 18.93 -21.78 -8.65
C ILE A 376 18.31 -23.06 -9.21
N GLY A 377 17.00 -23.20 -9.10
CA GLY A 377 16.31 -24.38 -9.61
C GLY A 377 14.93 -24.61 -8.99
N ASP A 378 14.49 -25.87 -9.03
CA ASP A 378 13.22 -26.29 -8.44
C ASP A 378 13.16 -26.01 -6.93
N GLY A 379 12.19 -25.21 -6.51
CA GLY A 379 12.05 -24.74 -5.12
C GLY A 379 11.93 -25.88 -4.10
N LYS A 380 11.18 -26.93 -4.43
CA LYS A 380 11.01 -28.08 -3.55
C LYS A 380 12.35 -28.80 -3.33
N LYS A 381 13.12 -29.00 -4.41
CA LYS A 381 14.45 -29.62 -4.33
C LYS A 381 15.47 -28.75 -3.61
N LEU A 382 15.42 -27.43 -3.77
CA LEU A 382 16.27 -26.50 -3.02
C LEU A 382 16.06 -26.65 -1.51
N ARG A 383 14.81 -26.59 -1.06
CA ARG A 383 14.46 -26.70 0.37
C ARG A 383 14.80 -28.09 0.94
N GLN A 384 14.50 -29.16 0.20
CA GLN A 384 14.91 -30.51 0.56
C GLN A 384 16.43 -30.57 0.79
N SER A 385 17.20 -30.14 -0.21
CA SER A 385 18.67 -30.19 -0.19
C SER A 385 19.27 -29.38 0.97
N PHE A 386 18.68 -28.22 1.29
CA PHE A 386 19.10 -27.41 2.42
C PHE A 386 18.92 -28.11 3.78
N THR A 387 17.79 -28.81 3.98
CA THR A 387 17.60 -29.63 5.20
C THR A 387 18.60 -30.78 5.31
N GLU A 388 19.14 -31.24 4.18
CA GLU A 388 20.17 -32.28 4.10
C GLU A 388 21.61 -31.74 4.16
N ASN A 389 21.80 -30.46 4.53
CA ASN A 389 23.10 -29.76 4.62
C ASN A 389 23.84 -29.60 3.27
N LYS A 390 23.07 -29.47 2.19
CA LYS A 390 23.56 -29.14 0.85
C LYS A 390 22.81 -27.93 0.32
N LEU A 391 23.07 -27.54 -0.94
CA LEU A 391 22.26 -26.57 -1.65
C LEU A 391 22.39 -26.84 -3.16
N GLU A 392 21.52 -27.72 -3.67
CA GLU A 392 21.51 -28.13 -5.08
C GLU A 392 20.07 -28.43 -5.53
N ALA A 393 19.73 -28.05 -6.75
CA ALA A 393 18.47 -28.40 -7.39
C ALA A 393 18.63 -28.47 -8.91
N PRO A 394 17.86 -29.32 -9.60
CA PRO A 394 17.78 -29.25 -11.05
C PRO A 394 17.08 -27.95 -11.47
N THR A 395 17.52 -27.38 -12.60
CA THR A 395 16.81 -26.27 -13.23
C THR A 395 15.46 -26.72 -13.76
N THR A 396 14.49 -25.84 -13.68
CA THR A 396 13.17 -25.92 -14.30
C THR A 396 13.18 -25.20 -15.64
N ASN A 397 12.17 -25.42 -16.48
CA ASN A 397 12.00 -24.64 -17.70
C ASN A 397 11.21 -23.36 -17.42
N GLY A 398 11.80 -22.43 -16.65
CA GLY A 398 11.27 -21.08 -16.46
C GLY A 398 10.49 -20.82 -15.18
N TYR A 399 10.72 -21.61 -14.12
CA TYR A 399 10.10 -21.46 -12.80
C TYR A 399 11.12 -21.50 -11.66
N ASP A 400 12.39 -21.24 -11.97
CA ASP A 400 13.50 -21.40 -11.05
C ASP A 400 13.38 -20.41 -9.88
N LYS A 401 13.52 -20.93 -8.66
CA LYS A 401 13.64 -20.12 -7.44
C LYS A 401 15.12 -19.79 -7.20
N LEU A 402 15.35 -18.67 -6.52
CA LEU A 402 16.65 -18.17 -6.14
C LEU A 402 16.87 -18.45 -4.65
N ALA A 403 17.76 -19.38 -4.28
CA ALA A 403 18.10 -19.65 -2.89
C ALA A 403 19.49 -19.12 -2.55
N LEU A 404 19.59 -18.33 -1.48
CA LEU A 404 20.84 -17.79 -0.93
C LEU A 404 20.95 -18.17 0.54
N VAL A 405 22.10 -18.69 0.96
CA VAL A 405 22.38 -19.05 2.35
C VAL A 405 23.57 -18.25 2.87
N ARG A 406 23.40 -17.59 4.01
CA ARG A 406 24.47 -16.94 4.79
C ARG A 406 24.89 -17.85 5.94
N SER A 407 26.13 -18.31 5.93
CA SER A 407 26.70 -19.04 7.06
C SER A 407 27.31 -18.06 8.06
N LEU A 408 26.87 -18.10 9.32
CA LEU A 408 27.39 -17.25 10.39
C LEU A 408 28.42 -17.98 11.26
N GLY A 409 28.66 -19.26 10.99
CA GLY A 409 29.56 -20.11 11.76
C GLY A 409 29.07 -20.36 13.19
N GLU A 410 29.96 -20.96 13.99
CA GLU A 410 29.73 -21.13 15.42
C GLU A 410 29.88 -19.78 16.12
N THR A 411 28.78 -19.22 16.62
CA THR A 411 28.76 -17.86 17.15
C THR A 411 27.81 -17.68 18.34
N LYS A 412 28.14 -16.72 19.20
CA LYS A 412 27.22 -16.20 20.24
C LYS A 412 26.49 -14.94 19.78
N LYS A 413 27.05 -14.24 18.80
CA LYS A 413 26.52 -13.00 18.26
C LYS A 413 27.09 -12.78 16.86
N ALA A 414 26.23 -12.63 15.87
CA ALA A 414 26.62 -12.31 14.50
C ALA A 414 25.59 -11.36 13.87
N ASN A 415 26.02 -10.54 12.92
CA ASN A 415 25.13 -9.68 12.16
C ASN A 415 25.57 -9.63 10.70
N GLY A 416 24.70 -9.14 9.85
CA GLY A 416 24.95 -8.91 8.44
C GLY A 416 23.70 -8.37 7.75
N HIS A 417 23.74 -8.34 6.43
CA HIS A 417 22.62 -7.86 5.63
C HIS A 417 22.59 -8.52 4.25
N LEU A 418 21.44 -8.41 3.61
CA LEU A 418 21.22 -8.68 2.19
C LEU A 418 20.73 -7.40 1.52
N LEU A 419 20.94 -7.34 0.21
CA LEU A 419 20.41 -6.30 -0.66
C LEU A 419 19.34 -6.92 -1.56
N ILE A 420 18.22 -6.22 -1.70
CA ILE A 420 17.11 -6.61 -2.57
C ILE A 420 16.77 -5.43 -3.46
N GLY A 421 16.54 -5.69 -4.75
CA GLY A 421 16.32 -4.58 -5.69
C GLY A 421 15.75 -5.02 -7.03
N TYR A 422 15.41 -4.03 -7.85
CA TYR A 422 14.79 -4.25 -9.15
C TYR A 422 15.33 -3.29 -10.21
N ASP A 423 15.65 -3.81 -11.38
CA ASP A 423 16.00 -3.02 -12.56
C ASP A 423 14.88 -3.10 -13.58
N ASP A 424 14.12 -2.02 -13.72
CA ASP A 424 13.03 -1.90 -14.69
C ASP A 424 13.51 -1.49 -16.08
N ILE A 425 14.79 -1.17 -16.28
CA ILE A 425 15.42 -0.76 -17.55
C ILE A 425 14.89 0.59 -18.08
N TYR A 426 13.58 0.66 -18.36
CA TYR A 426 12.78 1.83 -18.65
C TYR A 426 11.54 1.84 -17.75
N SER A 427 11.23 3.01 -17.21
CA SER A 427 10.22 3.14 -16.16
C SER A 427 8.87 3.59 -16.68
N ILE A 428 8.86 4.60 -17.55
CA ILE A 428 7.66 5.30 -18.00
C ILE A 428 7.79 5.58 -19.50
N GLN A 429 6.69 5.44 -20.24
CA GLN A 429 6.57 6.08 -21.55
C GLN A 429 5.86 7.42 -21.39
N TYR A 430 6.56 8.51 -21.68
CA TYR A 430 6.09 9.88 -21.52
C TYR A 430 5.88 10.52 -22.89
N PHE A 431 4.62 10.69 -23.29
CA PHE A 431 4.20 11.23 -24.59
C PHE A 431 4.93 10.60 -25.79
N GLY A 432 5.06 9.26 -25.76
CA GLY A 432 5.71 8.45 -26.79
C GLY A 432 7.22 8.23 -26.61
N GLU A 433 7.86 8.87 -25.62
CA GLU A 433 9.28 8.68 -25.32
C GLU A 433 9.48 7.76 -24.11
N ASN A 434 10.29 6.71 -24.25
CA ASN A 434 10.60 5.80 -23.15
C ASN A 434 11.69 6.42 -22.26
N LEU A 435 11.32 6.77 -21.03
CA LEU A 435 12.21 7.38 -20.05
C LEU A 435 12.81 6.33 -19.11
N ARG A 436 14.09 6.51 -18.81
CA ARG A 436 14.81 5.72 -17.81
C ARG A 436 14.42 6.17 -16.39
N PRO A 437 14.56 5.30 -15.38
CA PRO A 437 14.38 5.71 -13.98
C PRO A 437 15.36 6.82 -13.61
N TYR A 438 14.98 7.69 -12.67
CA TYR A 438 15.80 8.85 -12.31
C TYR A 438 17.24 8.51 -11.93
N TRP A 439 17.46 7.47 -11.12
CA TRP A 439 18.81 7.01 -10.72
C TRP A 439 19.70 6.62 -11.92
N ASN A 440 19.12 6.30 -13.08
CA ASN A 440 19.82 6.02 -14.34
C ASN A 440 19.34 6.90 -15.51
N ARG A 441 18.89 8.13 -15.22
CA ARG A 441 18.30 9.04 -16.22
C ARG A 441 19.21 9.30 -17.42
N THR A 442 20.53 9.30 -17.21
CA THR A 442 21.56 9.52 -18.23
C THR A 442 21.99 8.25 -18.96
N GLY A 443 21.61 7.06 -18.47
CA GLY A 443 22.12 5.78 -18.98
C GLY A 443 23.58 5.49 -18.64
N SER A 444 24.20 6.27 -17.74
CA SER A 444 25.62 6.10 -17.35
C SER A 444 25.83 5.22 -16.13
N GLU A 445 24.75 4.77 -15.48
CA GLU A 445 24.78 3.90 -14.30
C GLU A 445 24.25 2.51 -14.66
N THR A 446 24.55 1.51 -13.84
CA THR A 446 24.00 0.16 -13.97
C THR A 446 23.34 -0.24 -12.66
N ILE A 447 22.42 -1.21 -12.69
CA ILE A 447 21.85 -1.71 -11.44
C ILE A 447 22.96 -2.27 -10.52
N VAL A 448 23.96 -2.96 -11.09
CA VAL A 448 25.11 -3.47 -10.32
C VAL A 448 25.89 -2.34 -9.64
N SER A 449 26.13 -1.19 -10.30
CA SER A 449 26.79 -0.05 -9.66
C SER A 449 25.97 0.51 -8.48
N GLN A 450 24.65 0.47 -8.56
CA GLN A 450 23.78 0.89 -7.46
C GLN A 450 23.81 -0.07 -6.27
N PHE A 451 23.89 -1.38 -6.51
CA PHE A 451 24.12 -2.37 -5.44
C PHE A 451 25.48 -2.17 -4.77
N GLN A 452 26.54 -1.93 -5.54
CA GLN A 452 27.87 -1.62 -4.98
C GLN A 452 27.86 -0.34 -4.13
N LYS A 453 27.18 0.72 -4.60
CA LYS A 453 27.00 1.95 -3.81
C LYS A 453 26.20 1.67 -2.53
N ALA A 454 25.11 0.91 -2.62
CA ALA A 454 24.31 0.53 -1.47
C ALA A 454 25.11 -0.25 -0.42
N GLU A 455 25.94 -1.20 -0.85
CA GLU A 455 26.84 -1.96 0.02
C GLU A 455 27.84 -1.05 0.73
N GLN A 456 28.55 -0.21 -0.03
CA GLN A 456 29.56 0.71 0.51
C GLN A 456 28.97 1.72 1.50
N GLU A 457 27.73 2.13 1.28
CA GLU A 457 27.03 3.12 2.11
C GLU A 457 26.22 2.49 3.25
N TYR A 458 26.13 1.17 3.36
CA TYR A 458 25.21 0.46 4.28
C TYR A 458 25.22 1.03 5.69
N LYS A 459 26.39 1.09 6.34
CA LYS A 459 26.50 1.58 7.74
C LYS A 459 26.02 3.01 7.89
N THR A 460 26.35 3.86 6.93
CA THR A 460 25.92 5.27 6.90
C THR A 460 24.40 5.36 6.71
N GLN A 461 23.82 4.58 5.80
CA GLN A 461 22.38 4.65 5.55
C GLN A 461 21.56 4.08 6.71
N MET A 462 22.01 3.03 7.40
CA MET A 462 21.30 2.54 8.60
C MET A 462 21.26 3.60 9.71
N GLN A 463 22.36 4.34 9.91
CA GLN A 463 22.41 5.44 10.87
C GLN A 463 21.51 6.60 10.46
N ASN A 464 21.56 7.00 9.19
CA ASN A 464 20.71 8.09 8.67
C ASN A 464 19.22 7.74 8.76
N CYS A 465 18.85 6.49 8.47
CA CYS A 465 17.45 6.04 8.55
C CYS A 465 16.95 6.10 9.98
N ALA A 466 17.71 5.56 10.94
CA ALA A 466 17.35 5.62 12.36
C ALA A 466 17.22 7.07 12.87
N ALA A 467 18.14 7.96 12.46
CA ALA A 467 18.08 9.37 12.83
C ALA A 467 16.85 10.08 12.22
N PHE A 468 16.50 9.77 10.97
CA PHE A 468 15.31 10.31 10.32
C PHE A 468 14.03 9.79 10.98
N ASP A 469 13.96 8.49 11.25
CA ASP A 469 12.83 7.84 11.92
C ASP A 469 12.56 8.49 13.28
N ASN A 470 13.61 8.66 14.10
CA ASN A 470 13.53 9.36 15.38
C ASN A 470 13.04 10.81 15.24
N LYS A 471 13.55 11.54 14.24
CA LYS A 471 13.17 12.92 13.98
C LYS A 471 11.70 13.04 13.59
N LEU A 472 11.26 12.27 12.60
CA LEU A 472 9.88 12.31 12.10
C LEU A 472 8.90 11.92 13.21
N MET A 473 9.19 10.86 13.97
CA MET A 473 8.35 10.44 15.10
C MET A 473 8.23 11.54 16.16
N THR A 474 9.35 12.20 16.51
CA THR A 474 9.36 13.30 17.49
C THR A 474 8.56 14.50 17.01
N GLU A 475 8.76 14.92 15.76
CA GLU A 475 8.08 16.08 15.19
C GLU A 475 6.56 15.82 15.03
N ALA A 476 6.18 14.64 14.56
CA ALA A 476 4.78 14.26 14.44
C ALA A 476 4.11 14.14 15.82
N GLU A 477 4.78 13.56 16.82
CA GLU A 477 4.24 13.44 18.18
C GLU A 477 4.03 14.82 18.84
N ALA A 478 4.96 15.75 18.60
CA ALA A 478 4.80 17.13 19.01
C ALA A 478 3.55 17.76 18.36
N ALA A 479 3.37 17.57 17.05
CA ALA A 479 2.30 18.18 16.28
C ALA A 479 0.90 17.63 16.59
N GLY A 480 0.77 16.31 16.74
CA GLY A 480 -0.54 15.63 16.79
C GLY A 480 -0.65 14.47 17.77
N GLY A 481 0.38 14.23 18.60
CA GLY A 481 0.38 13.17 19.61
C GLY A 481 0.90 11.82 19.08
N ARG A 482 1.10 10.86 19.99
CA ARG A 482 1.78 9.58 19.67
C ARG A 482 1.05 8.77 18.59
N LYS A 483 -0.27 8.64 18.71
CA LYS A 483 -1.10 7.91 17.72
C LYS A 483 -0.99 8.51 16.32
N TYR A 484 -0.93 9.84 16.24
CA TYR A 484 -0.71 10.53 14.96
C TYR A 484 0.69 10.25 14.39
N ALA A 485 1.73 10.27 15.22
CA ALA A 485 3.10 9.95 14.79
C ALA A 485 3.22 8.54 14.19
N GLU A 486 2.61 7.54 14.83
CA GLU A 486 2.61 6.15 14.35
C GLU A 486 1.84 6.00 13.02
N LEU A 487 0.76 6.75 12.82
CA LEU A 487 0.06 6.81 11.53
C LEU A 487 0.92 7.46 10.43
N CYS A 488 1.65 8.55 10.75
CA CYS A 488 2.60 9.17 9.83
C CYS A 488 3.75 8.22 9.45
N ALA A 489 4.28 7.45 10.41
CA ALA A 489 5.32 6.46 10.14
C ALA A 489 4.84 5.38 9.17
N LEU A 490 3.63 4.86 9.38
CA LEU A 490 3.04 3.86 8.50
C LEU A 490 2.80 4.40 7.07
N ALA A 491 2.45 5.69 6.95
CA ALA A 491 2.16 6.33 5.66
C ALA A 491 3.41 6.66 4.83
N TYR A 492 4.56 6.92 5.46
CA TYR A 492 5.73 7.53 4.81
C TYR A 492 6.22 6.78 3.56
N ARG A 493 6.58 5.50 3.70
CA ARG A 493 7.06 4.67 2.58
C ARG A 493 6.00 4.46 1.51
N GLN A 494 4.75 4.24 1.91
CA GLN A 494 3.64 4.03 0.98
C GLN A 494 3.39 5.26 0.10
N ALA A 495 3.36 6.46 0.70
CA ALA A 495 3.11 7.70 -0.04
C ALA A 495 4.15 7.91 -1.15
N LEU A 496 5.42 7.63 -0.89
CA LEU A 496 6.51 7.81 -1.85
C LEU A 496 6.55 6.69 -2.89
N ALA A 497 6.45 5.43 -2.46
CA ALA A 497 6.53 4.26 -3.34
C ALA A 497 5.31 4.11 -4.28
N ALA A 498 4.23 4.86 -4.06
CA ALA A 498 3.12 4.96 -4.99
C ALA A 498 3.43 5.79 -6.26
N HIS A 499 4.68 6.22 -6.45
CA HIS A 499 5.12 7.02 -7.58
C HIS A 499 6.40 6.48 -8.23
N LYS A 500 6.67 6.95 -9.46
CA LYS A 500 7.93 6.74 -10.17
C LYS A 500 8.51 8.07 -10.61
N LEU A 501 9.77 8.34 -10.23
CA LEU A 501 10.49 9.55 -10.64
C LEU A 501 11.29 9.29 -11.93
N VAL A 502 11.10 10.16 -12.91
CA VAL A 502 11.86 10.19 -14.17
C VAL A 502 12.26 11.64 -14.49
N GLN A 503 13.15 11.80 -15.48
CA GLN A 503 13.49 13.11 -16.03
C GLN A 503 12.93 13.23 -17.44
N ALA A 504 12.13 14.27 -17.69
CA ALA A 504 11.57 14.56 -19.00
C ALA A 504 12.65 15.09 -19.97
N PRO A 505 12.41 15.05 -21.30
CA PRO A 505 13.40 15.47 -22.30
C PRO A 505 13.83 16.94 -22.19
N ASN A 506 12.99 17.80 -21.60
CA ASN A 506 13.31 19.20 -21.33
C ASN A 506 14.14 19.41 -20.04
N GLY A 507 14.47 18.33 -19.32
CA GLY A 507 15.24 18.35 -18.08
C GLY A 507 14.39 18.39 -16.80
N ASP A 508 13.07 18.61 -16.91
CA ASP A 508 12.19 18.69 -15.75
C ASP A 508 12.08 17.36 -15.02
N LEU A 509 11.93 17.43 -13.70
CA LEU A 509 11.52 16.29 -12.88
C LEU A 509 10.06 15.99 -13.15
N VAL A 510 9.73 14.71 -13.28
CA VAL A 510 8.36 14.22 -13.44
C VAL A 510 8.16 13.04 -12.49
N PHE A 511 7.29 13.22 -11.49
CA PHE A 511 7.03 12.25 -10.43
C PHE A 511 5.60 11.73 -10.55
N LEU A 512 5.45 10.57 -11.20
CA LEU A 512 4.16 10.08 -11.65
C LEU A 512 3.61 9.05 -10.68
N SER A 513 2.48 9.37 -10.06
CA SER A 513 1.71 8.41 -9.28
C SER A 513 1.12 7.32 -10.17
N LYS A 514 0.96 6.11 -9.62
CA LYS A 514 -0.05 5.16 -10.08
C LYS A 514 -1.24 5.27 -9.15
N GLU A 515 -2.42 5.37 -9.71
CA GLU A 515 -3.68 5.29 -8.96
C GLU A 515 -3.97 3.83 -8.56
N ASN A 516 -3.25 3.35 -7.54
CA ASN A 516 -3.26 1.96 -7.08
C ASN A 516 -4.64 1.51 -6.57
N PHE A 517 -5.07 0.32 -7.00
CA PHE A 517 -6.28 -0.37 -6.53
C PHE A 517 -7.55 0.49 -6.64
N SER A 518 -7.64 1.24 -7.75
CA SER A 518 -8.77 2.04 -8.23
C SER A 518 -8.89 1.80 -9.75
N ASN A 519 -8.15 2.53 -10.59
CA ASN A 519 -8.21 2.42 -12.05
C ASN A 519 -6.83 2.39 -12.75
N GLY A 520 -5.73 2.62 -12.01
CA GLY A 520 -4.37 2.59 -12.56
C GLY A 520 -4.00 3.77 -13.45
N SER A 521 -4.72 4.89 -13.35
CA SER A 521 -4.36 6.16 -14.00
C SER A 521 -2.97 6.63 -13.56
N ILE A 522 -2.27 7.33 -14.45
CA ILE A 522 -0.92 7.83 -14.20
C ILE A 522 -0.88 9.36 -14.07
N GLY A 523 -0.27 9.83 -12.99
CA GLY A 523 -0.11 11.26 -12.75
C GLY A 523 -1.43 11.96 -12.44
N THR A 524 -2.33 11.29 -11.74
CA THR A 524 -3.66 11.79 -11.38
C THR A 524 -3.57 13.00 -10.45
N VAL A 525 -4.26 14.10 -10.78
CA VAL A 525 -4.16 15.39 -10.08
C VAL A 525 -4.88 15.37 -8.74
N ASP A 526 -6.06 14.76 -8.64
CA ASP A 526 -6.80 14.65 -7.40
C ASP A 526 -6.22 13.59 -6.44
N LEU A 527 -5.23 12.80 -6.87
CA LEU A 527 -4.31 12.07 -5.98
C LEU A 527 -3.10 12.93 -5.55
N THR A 528 -2.63 13.78 -6.45
CA THR A 528 -1.50 14.70 -6.20
C THR A 528 -1.85 15.69 -5.09
N TYR A 529 -3.07 16.23 -5.11
CA TYR A 529 -3.57 17.18 -4.12
C TYR A 529 -3.53 16.69 -2.66
N PRO A 530 -4.16 15.56 -2.30
CA PRO A 530 -4.03 14.98 -0.97
C PRO A 530 -2.61 14.50 -0.66
N GLY A 531 -1.83 14.03 -1.64
CA GLY A 531 -0.46 13.54 -1.41
C GLY A 531 0.57 14.64 -1.15
N ALA A 532 0.31 15.87 -1.60
CA ALA A 532 1.27 16.98 -1.58
C ALA A 532 1.79 17.42 -0.20
N PRO A 533 1.04 17.33 0.93
CA PRO A 533 1.53 17.84 2.21
C PRO A 533 2.85 17.22 2.67
N LEU A 534 3.04 15.90 2.49
CA LEU A 534 4.31 15.22 2.76
C LEU A 534 5.45 15.82 1.93
N LEU A 535 5.22 16.01 0.63
CA LEU A 535 6.23 16.52 -0.29
C LEU A 535 6.56 18.00 0.01
N LEU A 536 5.57 18.85 0.28
CA LEU A 536 5.77 20.26 0.69
C LEU A 536 6.59 20.37 1.99
N LEU A 537 6.38 19.45 2.92
CA LEU A 537 7.07 19.42 4.20
C LEU A 537 8.57 19.16 4.02
N TYR A 538 8.96 18.26 3.12
CA TYR A 538 10.36 17.81 3.00
C TYR A 538 11.08 18.25 1.73
N ASN A 539 10.42 18.28 0.56
CA ASN A 539 11.01 18.75 -0.69
C ASN A 539 9.95 19.29 -1.69
N PRO A 540 9.74 20.62 -1.78
CA PRO A 540 8.75 21.20 -2.69
C PRO A 540 9.05 20.95 -4.19
N GLU A 541 10.28 20.61 -4.58
CA GLU A 541 10.59 20.22 -5.96
C GLU A 541 9.85 18.95 -6.39
N LEU A 542 9.54 18.04 -5.45
CA LEU A 542 8.75 16.85 -5.75
C LEU A 542 7.28 17.19 -6.03
N VAL A 543 6.73 18.24 -5.41
CA VAL A 543 5.37 18.72 -5.73
C VAL A 543 5.35 19.30 -7.14
N LYS A 544 6.35 20.12 -7.50
CA LYS A 544 6.53 20.60 -8.88
C LYS A 544 6.60 19.41 -9.84
N ALA A 545 7.37 18.37 -9.49
CA ALA A 545 7.49 17.16 -10.31
C ALA A 545 6.17 16.41 -10.49
N THR A 546 5.26 16.41 -9.50
CA THR A 546 3.90 15.86 -9.63
C THR A 546 2.94 16.74 -10.42
N MET A 547 3.33 17.97 -10.77
CA MET A 547 2.50 18.94 -11.50
C MET A 547 3.00 19.17 -12.94
N ASN A 548 4.30 19.01 -13.17
CA ASN A 548 4.96 19.34 -14.44
C ASN A 548 4.35 18.63 -15.65
N HIS A 549 3.90 17.37 -15.51
CA HIS A 549 3.28 16.65 -16.63
C HIS A 549 1.92 17.21 -17.03
N ILE A 550 1.16 17.78 -16.11
CA ILE A 550 -0.15 18.41 -16.39
C ILE A 550 0.04 19.77 -17.05
N PHE A 551 1.01 20.56 -16.57
CA PHE A 551 1.40 21.80 -17.24
C PHE A 551 1.90 21.52 -18.66
N TYR A 552 2.83 20.57 -18.83
CA TYR A 552 3.32 20.18 -20.16
C TYR A 552 2.17 19.71 -21.06
N TYR A 553 1.24 18.89 -20.56
CA TYR A 553 0.13 18.39 -21.36
C TYR A 553 -0.74 19.53 -21.92
N SER A 554 -0.98 20.56 -21.11
CA SER A 554 -1.75 21.76 -21.50
C SER A 554 -0.95 22.71 -22.38
N GLU A 555 0.28 23.06 -21.99
CA GLU A 555 1.12 24.06 -22.65
C GLU A 555 1.69 23.58 -23.99
N SER A 556 1.80 22.25 -24.18
CA SER A 556 2.14 21.67 -25.48
C SER A 556 0.98 21.66 -26.48
N GLY A 557 -0.23 22.04 -26.06
CA GLY A 557 -1.45 22.01 -26.86
C GLY A 557 -2.02 20.61 -27.08
N LYS A 558 -1.50 19.59 -26.38
CA LYS A 558 -2.02 18.22 -26.44
C LYS A 558 -3.31 18.05 -25.63
N TRP A 559 -3.47 18.86 -24.59
CA TRP A 559 -4.72 19.08 -23.88
C TRP A 559 -5.26 20.47 -24.23
N THR A 560 -6.46 20.52 -24.80
CA THR A 560 -7.02 21.74 -25.41
C THR A 560 -8.19 22.35 -24.63
N LYS A 561 -8.55 21.76 -23.49
CA LYS A 561 -9.68 22.23 -22.67
C LYS A 561 -9.22 23.37 -21.73
N PRO A 562 -10.11 24.29 -21.32
CA PRO A 562 -9.75 25.47 -20.52
C PRO A 562 -9.59 25.19 -19.02
N PHE A 563 -9.30 23.95 -18.64
CA PHE A 563 -9.16 23.48 -17.26
C PHE A 563 -8.10 22.38 -17.21
N ALA A 564 -7.56 22.09 -16.02
CA ALA A 564 -6.53 21.06 -15.87
C ALA A 564 -7.07 19.66 -16.24
N ALA A 565 -6.22 18.81 -16.81
CA ALA A 565 -6.55 17.41 -17.05
C ALA A 565 -6.51 16.60 -15.74
N HIS A 566 -7.34 15.56 -15.66
CA HIS A 566 -7.35 14.61 -14.54
C HIS A 566 -6.05 13.81 -14.42
N ASP A 567 -5.65 13.17 -15.53
CA ASP A 567 -4.46 12.33 -15.62
C ASP A 567 -3.75 12.53 -16.98
N VAL A 568 -2.61 11.85 -17.15
CA VAL A 568 -1.88 11.78 -18.43
C VAL A 568 -1.84 10.38 -19.02
N GLY A 569 -2.69 9.45 -18.58
CA GLY A 569 -2.87 8.13 -19.18
C GLY A 569 -3.04 7.01 -18.17
N THR A 570 -2.56 5.81 -18.53
CA THR A 570 -2.65 4.60 -17.71
C THR A 570 -1.25 4.09 -17.39
N TYR A 571 -0.92 3.90 -16.12
CA TYR A 571 0.44 3.55 -15.68
C TYR A 571 0.95 2.26 -16.36
N PRO A 572 2.12 2.27 -17.01
CA PRO A 572 3.20 3.28 -16.97
C PRO A 572 3.24 4.18 -18.23
N LEU A 573 2.14 4.26 -18.98
CA LEU A 573 2.02 5.00 -20.24
C LEU A 573 1.35 6.36 -20.01
N ALA A 574 2.15 7.41 -19.86
CA ALA A 574 1.75 8.80 -19.77
C ALA A 574 1.59 9.42 -21.18
N ASN A 575 0.61 8.94 -21.96
CA ASN A 575 0.41 9.30 -23.38
C ASN A 575 -0.84 10.17 -23.66
N GLY A 576 -1.50 10.69 -22.63
CA GLY A 576 -2.74 11.46 -22.71
C GLY A 576 -3.86 10.81 -21.89
N GLN A 577 -4.84 11.61 -21.49
CA GLN A 577 -5.87 11.22 -20.51
C GLN A 577 -6.62 9.94 -20.89
N THR A 578 -6.85 9.05 -19.92
CA THR A 578 -7.61 7.80 -20.13
C THR A 578 -8.83 7.59 -19.23
N TYR A 579 -9.03 8.39 -18.18
CA TYR A 579 -10.18 8.25 -17.26
C TYR A 579 -11.55 8.39 -17.96
N GLY A 580 -11.63 9.20 -19.02
CA GLY A 580 -12.83 9.33 -19.86
C GLY A 580 -13.89 10.32 -19.36
N GLY A 581 -13.72 10.86 -18.14
CA GLY A 581 -14.50 11.96 -17.58
C GLY A 581 -13.64 13.18 -17.24
N ASP A 582 -14.24 14.37 -17.26
CA ASP A 582 -13.57 15.60 -16.82
C ASP A 582 -13.99 15.97 -15.39
N MET A 583 -13.04 16.48 -14.59
CA MET A 583 -13.29 17.08 -13.29
C MET A 583 -12.79 18.54 -13.27
N PRO A 584 -13.39 19.43 -14.07
CA PRO A 584 -12.76 20.70 -14.43
C PRO A 584 -12.54 21.66 -13.26
N ILE A 585 -13.47 21.72 -12.29
CA ILE A 585 -13.30 22.54 -11.09
C ILE A 585 -12.32 21.90 -10.12
N GLU A 586 -12.42 20.58 -9.93
CA GLU A 586 -11.58 19.81 -9.02
C GLU A 586 -10.10 19.99 -9.39
N GLU A 587 -9.73 19.67 -10.63
CA GLU A 587 -8.33 19.65 -11.04
C GLU A 587 -7.73 21.03 -11.21
N SER A 588 -8.51 21.98 -11.73
CA SER A 588 -8.06 23.36 -11.81
C SER A 588 -7.84 23.95 -10.42
N GLY A 589 -8.75 23.68 -9.48
CA GLY A 589 -8.60 24.10 -8.09
C GLY A 589 -7.39 23.46 -7.42
N ASN A 590 -7.20 22.16 -7.60
CA ASN A 590 -6.04 21.42 -7.10
C ASN A 590 -4.72 22.05 -7.56
N MET A 591 -4.55 22.22 -8.87
CA MET A 591 -3.32 22.75 -9.45
C MET A 591 -3.01 24.19 -8.99
N VAL A 592 -4.02 25.06 -8.94
CA VAL A 592 -3.82 26.46 -8.54
C VAL A 592 -3.51 26.59 -7.04
N VAL A 593 -4.18 25.80 -6.19
CA VAL A 593 -3.88 25.77 -4.74
C VAL A 593 -2.48 25.23 -4.48
N LEU A 594 -2.08 24.14 -5.15
CA LEU A 594 -0.73 23.58 -4.97
C LEU A 594 0.37 24.52 -5.45
N ALA A 595 0.15 25.26 -6.54
CA ALA A 595 1.10 26.29 -6.99
C ALA A 595 1.30 27.39 -5.92
N ALA A 596 0.23 27.80 -5.24
CA ALA A 596 0.33 28.75 -4.13
C ALA A 596 0.96 28.13 -2.87
N ALA A 597 0.70 26.85 -2.60
CA ALA A 597 1.32 26.12 -1.50
C ALA A 597 2.85 25.99 -1.68
N ILE A 598 3.30 25.69 -2.90
CA ILE A 598 4.72 25.76 -3.27
C ILE A 598 5.25 27.17 -3.02
N ALA A 599 4.55 28.20 -3.50
CA ALA A 599 4.99 29.58 -3.34
C ALA A 599 5.12 30.01 -1.87
N ALA A 600 4.20 29.56 -1.01
CA ALA A 600 4.25 29.80 0.42
C ALA A 600 5.45 29.11 1.09
N VAL A 601 5.74 27.86 0.74
CA VAL A 601 6.89 27.12 1.28
C VAL A 601 8.22 27.72 0.81
N GLU A 602 8.30 28.18 -0.44
CA GLU A 602 9.53 28.72 -1.03
C GLU A 602 9.74 30.23 -0.80
N GLY A 603 8.70 30.93 -0.31
CA GLY A 603 8.73 32.38 -0.11
C GLY A 603 8.77 33.21 -1.40
N ASN A 604 8.54 32.61 -2.57
CA ASN A 604 8.50 33.27 -3.87
C ASN A 604 7.51 32.53 -4.80
N ALA A 605 7.04 33.17 -5.86
CA ALA A 605 6.07 32.58 -6.80
C ALA A 605 6.70 32.29 -8.19
N ASP A 606 8.01 32.01 -8.23
CA ASP A 606 8.75 31.85 -9.49
C ASP A 606 8.27 30.63 -10.29
N TYR A 607 7.91 29.54 -9.62
CA TYR A 607 7.32 28.37 -10.29
C TYR A 607 5.99 28.72 -10.95
N ALA A 608 5.09 29.39 -10.24
CA ALA A 608 3.81 29.85 -10.78
C ALA A 608 4.00 30.85 -11.94
N GLN A 609 5.01 31.70 -11.88
CA GLN A 609 5.32 32.66 -12.95
C GLN A 609 5.63 31.97 -14.29
N LYS A 610 6.28 30.80 -14.27
CA LYS A 610 6.57 30.02 -15.49
C LYS A 610 5.30 29.55 -16.20
N HIS A 611 4.25 29.23 -15.43
CA HIS A 611 2.99 28.67 -15.90
C HIS A 611 1.83 29.68 -15.85
N TRP A 612 2.14 30.98 -15.82
CA TRP A 612 1.17 32.02 -15.50
C TRP A 612 -0.05 32.05 -16.43
N GLU A 613 0.15 31.87 -17.73
CA GLU A 613 -0.95 31.88 -18.73
C GLU A 613 -1.91 30.70 -18.51
N THR A 614 -1.37 29.51 -18.28
CA THR A 614 -2.13 28.29 -17.97
C THR A 614 -2.91 28.45 -16.66
N LEU A 615 -2.24 28.90 -15.60
CA LEU A 615 -2.86 29.18 -14.29
C LEU A 615 -3.96 30.24 -14.39
N THR A 616 -3.78 31.26 -15.24
CA THR A 616 -4.80 32.29 -15.49
C THR A 616 -6.03 31.66 -16.13
N THR A 617 -5.84 30.84 -17.16
CA THR A 617 -6.94 30.15 -17.87
C THR A 617 -7.76 29.28 -16.91
N TRP A 618 -7.08 28.47 -16.11
CA TRP A 618 -7.73 27.61 -15.12
C TRP A 618 -8.44 28.42 -14.03
N THR A 619 -7.83 29.51 -13.56
CA THR A 619 -8.45 30.38 -12.55
C THR A 619 -9.69 31.09 -13.11
N ASP A 620 -9.65 31.56 -14.35
CA ASP A 620 -10.81 32.19 -15.00
C ASP A 620 -11.97 31.19 -15.15
N TYR A 621 -11.68 29.92 -15.44
CA TYR A 621 -12.69 28.86 -15.42
C TYR A 621 -13.32 28.70 -14.02
N LEU A 622 -12.52 28.71 -12.95
CA LEU A 622 -13.04 28.67 -11.58
C LEU A 622 -13.88 29.91 -11.24
N VAL A 623 -13.52 31.10 -11.74
CA VAL A 623 -14.29 32.33 -11.54
C VAL A 623 -15.67 32.23 -12.20
N GLU A 624 -15.76 31.61 -13.37
CA GLU A 624 -16.99 31.49 -14.15
C GLU A 624 -17.92 30.38 -13.62
N TYR A 625 -17.37 29.20 -13.31
CA TYR A 625 -18.16 27.99 -13.00
C TYR A 625 -18.06 27.53 -11.54
N GLY A 626 -17.23 28.17 -10.72
CA GLY A 626 -16.83 27.66 -9.40
C GLY A 626 -17.82 27.84 -8.26
N LEU A 627 -18.67 28.88 -8.27
CA LEU A 627 -19.51 29.22 -7.11
C LEU A 627 -20.60 28.18 -6.88
N ASP A 628 -21.34 27.84 -7.93
CA ASP A 628 -22.42 26.86 -7.87
C ASP A 628 -22.18 25.80 -8.96
N PRO A 629 -21.37 24.75 -8.65
CA PRO A 629 -20.96 23.77 -9.64
C PRO A 629 -22.15 23.07 -10.30
N GLU A 630 -22.14 22.97 -11.63
CA GLU A 630 -23.03 22.05 -12.34
C GLU A 630 -22.67 20.58 -12.06
N ASN A 631 -23.44 19.66 -12.63
CA ASN A 631 -23.24 18.22 -12.43
C ASN A 631 -21.91 17.73 -13.01
N GLN A 632 -20.91 17.57 -12.14
CA GLN A 632 -19.59 17.01 -12.47
C GLN A 632 -19.10 16.03 -11.40
N LEU A 633 -18.01 15.32 -11.69
CA LEU A 633 -17.27 14.55 -10.69
C LEU A 633 -16.35 15.47 -9.89
N CYS A 634 -16.05 15.03 -8.68
CA CYS A 634 -14.95 15.53 -7.85
C CYS A 634 -14.10 14.33 -7.41
N THR A 635 -13.04 14.56 -6.64
CA THR A 635 -12.15 13.49 -6.14
C THR A 635 -12.87 12.37 -5.38
N ASP A 636 -14.03 12.68 -4.80
CA ASP A 636 -14.90 11.69 -4.16
C ASP A 636 -15.84 11.01 -5.19
N ASP A 637 -15.30 10.65 -6.35
CA ASP A 637 -16.00 10.13 -7.53
C ASP A 637 -16.74 8.82 -7.26
N PHE A 638 -16.22 8.01 -6.35
CA PHE A 638 -16.83 6.80 -5.82
C PHE A 638 -18.19 7.06 -5.14
N ALA A 639 -18.49 8.30 -4.78
CA ALA A 639 -19.79 8.74 -4.26
C ALA A 639 -20.71 9.32 -5.36
N GLY A 640 -20.29 9.29 -6.62
CA GLY A 640 -21.04 9.70 -7.81
C GLY A 640 -21.00 11.20 -8.13
N HIS A 641 -21.53 11.56 -9.31
CA HIS A 641 -21.67 12.95 -9.75
C HIS A 641 -22.59 13.75 -8.83
N PHE A 642 -22.29 15.03 -8.67
CA PHE A 642 -23.10 15.92 -7.85
C PHE A 642 -23.10 17.36 -8.39
N ALA A 643 -24.27 17.92 -8.68
CA ALA A 643 -24.45 19.36 -8.86
C ALA A 643 -24.53 20.06 -7.50
N HIS A 644 -24.26 21.36 -7.45
CA HIS A 644 -24.40 22.22 -6.27
C HIS A 644 -23.50 21.81 -5.09
N ASN A 645 -22.39 21.09 -5.35
CA ASN A 645 -21.47 20.59 -4.34
C ASN A 645 -20.78 21.73 -3.58
N ALA A 646 -21.12 21.86 -2.29
CA ALA A 646 -20.65 22.96 -1.47
C ALA A 646 -19.15 22.86 -1.17
N ASN A 647 -18.59 21.66 -0.99
CA ASN A 647 -17.16 21.48 -0.74
C ASN A 647 -16.32 21.72 -2.01
N LEU A 648 -16.82 21.31 -3.19
CA LEU A 648 -16.19 21.60 -4.47
C LEU A 648 -16.19 23.11 -4.77
N SER A 649 -17.24 23.82 -4.38
CA SER A 649 -17.28 25.29 -4.46
C SER A 649 -16.21 25.96 -3.59
N ILE A 650 -15.96 25.45 -2.37
CA ILE A 650 -14.84 25.92 -1.54
C ILE A 650 -13.51 25.72 -2.28
N LYS A 651 -13.30 24.57 -2.94
CA LYS A 651 -12.08 24.33 -3.73
C LYS A 651 -11.88 25.38 -4.82
N ALA A 652 -12.93 25.73 -5.55
CA ALA A 652 -12.86 26.80 -6.55
C ALA A 652 -12.50 28.15 -5.92
N ILE A 653 -13.15 28.51 -4.80
CA ILE A 653 -12.89 29.75 -4.06
C ILE A 653 -11.42 29.79 -3.58
N MET A 654 -10.90 28.69 -3.06
CA MET A 654 -9.51 28.56 -2.62
C MET A 654 -8.53 28.66 -3.80
N GLY A 655 -8.85 28.10 -4.96
CA GLY A 655 -8.05 28.28 -6.18
C GLY A 655 -7.97 29.76 -6.60
N ILE A 656 -9.11 30.45 -6.64
CA ILE A 656 -9.17 31.88 -6.98
C ILE A 656 -8.35 32.73 -5.99
N ALA A 657 -8.50 32.46 -4.69
CA ALA A 657 -7.75 33.16 -3.65
C ALA A 657 -6.24 32.89 -3.75
N SER A 658 -5.87 31.63 -4.03
CA SER A 658 -4.48 31.19 -4.22
C SER A 658 -3.82 31.89 -5.40
N TYR A 659 -4.53 32.06 -6.51
CA TYR A 659 -4.04 32.84 -7.65
C TYR A 659 -3.83 34.33 -7.29
N GLY A 660 -4.77 34.93 -6.54
CA GLY A 660 -4.63 36.29 -6.01
C GLY A 660 -3.40 36.45 -5.09
N TYR A 661 -3.16 35.46 -4.23
CA TYR A 661 -1.99 35.40 -3.36
C TYR A 661 -0.67 35.35 -4.15
N MET A 662 -0.55 34.45 -5.13
CA MET A 662 0.63 34.37 -5.99
C MET A 662 0.84 35.65 -6.82
N ALA A 663 -0.24 36.28 -7.31
CA ALA A 663 -0.16 37.56 -8.00
C ALA A 663 0.43 38.66 -7.11
N ASP A 664 0.06 38.68 -5.82
CA ASP A 664 0.58 39.65 -4.86
C ASP A 664 2.09 39.50 -4.64
N MET A 665 2.54 38.25 -4.51
CA MET A 665 3.96 37.88 -4.38
C MET A 665 4.77 38.28 -5.62
N LEU A 666 4.20 38.16 -6.82
CA LEU A 666 4.82 38.61 -8.08
C LEU A 666 4.73 40.13 -8.31
N GLY A 667 4.17 40.90 -7.37
CA GLY A 667 3.97 42.34 -7.49
C GLY A 667 2.87 42.75 -8.49
N LYS A 668 2.04 41.81 -8.95
CA LYS A 668 0.90 42.05 -9.85
C LYS A 668 -0.33 42.53 -9.05
N LYS A 669 -0.21 43.69 -8.38
CA LYS A 669 -1.17 44.17 -7.38
C LYS A 669 -2.62 44.28 -7.88
N ASP A 670 -2.84 44.79 -9.09
CA ASP A 670 -4.19 44.89 -9.67
C ASP A 670 -4.86 43.51 -9.87
N ILE A 671 -4.06 42.51 -10.25
CA ILE A 671 -4.51 41.13 -10.41
C ILE A 671 -4.79 40.52 -9.02
N ALA A 672 -3.89 40.72 -8.07
CA ALA A 672 -4.07 40.26 -6.70
C ALA A 672 -5.37 40.78 -6.09
N GLU A 673 -5.63 42.09 -6.20
CA GLU A 673 -6.86 42.72 -5.70
C GLU A 673 -8.10 42.15 -6.40
N LYS A 674 -8.09 42.03 -7.73
CA LYS A 674 -9.20 41.49 -8.52
C LYS A 674 -9.62 40.09 -8.05
N TYR A 675 -8.69 39.13 -8.03
CA TYR A 675 -9.04 37.74 -7.73
C TYR A 675 -9.28 37.52 -6.23
N THR A 676 -8.55 38.20 -5.34
CA THR A 676 -8.81 38.12 -3.89
C THR A 676 -10.20 38.66 -3.54
N LYS A 677 -10.60 39.80 -4.14
CA LYS A 677 -11.95 40.36 -3.96
C LYS A 677 -13.01 39.38 -4.47
N LYS A 678 -12.82 38.80 -5.66
CA LYS A 678 -13.76 37.83 -6.23
C LYS A 678 -13.92 36.60 -5.34
N ALA A 679 -12.83 36.06 -4.79
CA ALA A 679 -12.88 34.95 -3.84
C ALA A 679 -13.68 35.31 -2.58
N LYS A 680 -13.47 36.50 -2.00
CA LYS A 680 -14.24 36.99 -0.84
C LYS A 680 -15.73 37.17 -1.14
N GLU A 681 -16.07 37.69 -2.31
CA GLU A 681 -17.46 37.81 -2.76
C GLU A 681 -18.13 36.44 -2.89
N MET A 682 -17.44 35.47 -3.49
CA MET A 682 -17.92 34.09 -3.62
C MET A 682 -18.06 33.41 -2.25
N ALA A 683 -17.10 33.57 -1.34
CA ALA A 683 -17.18 33.01 0.02
C ALA A 683 -18.35 33.59 0.81
N ALA A 684 -18.59 34.90 0.71
CA ALA A 684 -19.74 35.54 1.37
C ALA A 684 -21.09 35.03 0.83
N GLU A 685 -21.17 34.70 -0.45
CA GLU A 685 -22.37 34.11 -1.04
C GLU A 685 -22.50 32.63 -0.67
N TRP A 686 -21.40 31.87 -0.71
CA TRP A 686 -21.34 30.48 -0.28
C TRP A 686 -21.87 30.30 1.15
N VAL A 687 -21.45 31.17 2.08
CA VAL A 687 -21.92 31.13 3.47
C VAL A 687 -23.44 31.27 3.54
N LYS A 688 -24.07 32.11 2.72
CA LYS A 688 -25.53 32.24 2.69
C LYS A 688 -26.22 31.03 2.08
N MET A 689 -25.67 30.50 0.99
CA MET A 689 -26.26 29.39 0.24
C MET A 689 -26.18 28.07 1.01
N ALA A 690 -25.07 27.83 1.71
CA ALA A 690 -24.79 26.59 2.38
C ALA A 690 -25.26 26.55 3.85
N ASP A 691 -25.61 27.68 4.45
CA ASP A 691 -26.00 27.75 5.87
C ASP A 691 -27.20 26.85 6.20
N ASP A 692 -27.01 25.98 7.18
CA ASP A 692 -28.05 25.13 7.75
C ASP A 692 -28.20 25.32 9.28
N GLY A 693 -27.58 26.38 9.82
CA GLY A 693 -27.64 26.78 11.22
C GLY A 693 -26.47 26.24 12.05
N ASP A 694 -26.46 24.95 12.35
CA ASP A 694 -25.42 24.29 13.15
C ASP A 694 -24.33 23.61 12.31
N HIS A 695 -24.44 23.64 10.98
CA HIS A 695 -23.49 23.15 9.99
C HIS A 695 -23.74 23.76 8.61
N TYR A 696 -22.90 23.45 7.62
CA TYR A 696 -23.16 23.79 6.22
C TYR A 696 -23.45 22.55 5.37
N ARG A 697 -24.36 22.75 4.40
CA ARG A 697 -24.95 21.68 3.59
C ARG A 697 -23.94 20.87 2.79
N LEU A 698 -24.27 19.63 2.44
CA LEU A 698 -23.55 18.86 1.42
C LEU A 698 -23.72 19.54 0.05
N THR A 699 -24.96 19.91 -0.28
CA THR A 699 -25.28 20.76 -1.42
C THR A 699 -26.22 21.90 -1.08
N PHE A 700 -26.06 23.00 -1.82
CA PHE A 700 -26.83 24.22 -1.59
C PHE A 700 -28.35 23.99 -1.62
N ASP A 701 -28.81 23.06 -2.46
CA ASP A 701 -30.22 22.74 -2.69
C ASP A 701 -30.81 21.67 -1.73
N LYS A 702 -30.02 21.06 -0.83
CA LYS A 702 -30.45 19.97 0.05
C LYS A 702 -30.29 20.31 1.55
N PRO A 703 -31.30 20.92 2.19
CA PRO A 703 -31.26 21.17 3.63
C PRO A 703 -31.23 19.87 4.45
N GLY A 704 -30.60 19.91 5.62
CA GLY A 704 -30.40 18.79 6.54
C GLY A 704 -29.28 17.83 6.16
N THR A 705 -28.48 18.15 5.13
CA THR A 705 -27.36 17.33 4.66
C THR A 705 -26.03 17.92 5.07
N TRP A 706 -24.96 17.13 5.12
CA TRP A 706 -23.64 17.63 5.50
C TRP A 706 -22.53 16.83 4.86
N SER A 707 -21.35 17.42 4.75
CA SER A 707 -20.11 16.77 4.30
C SER A 707 -18.90 17.43 4.94
N GLN A 708 -17.79 16.70 5.02
CA GLN A 708 -16.51 17.26 5.43
C GLN A 708 -16.08 18.39 4.49
N LYS A 709 -15.86 19.58 5.04
CA LYS A 709 -15.39 20.77 4.30
C LYS A 709 -13.87 20.88 4.30
N TYR A 710 -13.19 19.76 3.99
CA TYR A 710 -11.74 19.63 4.11
C TYR A 710 -10.95 20.66 3.29
N ASN A 711 -11.51 21.21 2.20
CA ASN A 711 -10.83 22.21 1.38
C ASN A 711 -10.60 23.55 2.11
N LEU A 712 -11.36 23.85 3.17
CA LEU A 712 -11.18 25.05 3.99
C LEU A 712 -9.81 25.10 4.68
N VAL A 713 -9.14 23.94 4.83
CA VAL A 713 -7.82 23.85 5.47
C VAL A 713 -6.80 24.80 4.83
N TRP A 714 -6.88 25.05 3.52
CA TRP A 714 -5.96 25.93 2.81
C TRP A 714 -6.14 27.41 3.13
N ASP A 715 -7.36 27.85 3.49
CA ASP A 715 -7.60 29.22 3.97
C ASP A 715 -6.78 29.49 5.25
N LYS A 716 -6.73 28.50 6.15
CA LYS A 716 -5.95 28.50 7.39
C LYS A 716 -4.45 28.43 7.11
N LEU A 717 -4.00 27.41 6.36
CA LEU A 717 -2.58 27.14 6.12
C LEU A 717 -1.88 28.31 5.39
N LEU A 718 -2.55 28.91 4.40
CA LEU A 718 -2.02 30.02 3.61
C LEU A 718 -2.38 31.40 4.18
N LYS A 719 -3.12 31.45 5.30
CA LYS A 719 -3.56 32.69 5.96
C LYS A 719 -4.28 33.66 5.01
N LEU A 720 -5.11 33.13 4.09
CA LEU A 720 -5.74 33.91 3.03
C LEU A 720 -6.90 34.78 3.54
N GLN A 721 -7.54 34.38 4.65
CA GLN A 721 -8.64 35.09 5.29
C GLN A 721 -9.81 35.35 4.35
N ILE A 722 -10.21 34.30 3.63
CA ILE A 722 -11.31 34.33 2.66
C ILE A 722 -12.63 33.96 3.32
N PHE A 723 -12.64 32.91 4.15
CA PHE A 723 -13.81 32.53 4.92
C PHE A 723 -13.74 33.11 6.35
N PRO A 724 -14.88 33.48 6.96
CA PRO A 724 -14.91 33.77 8.39
C PRO A 724 -14.47 32.56 9.21
N GLU A 725 -13.64 32.76 10.25
CA GLU A 725 -13.18 31.68 11.15
C GLU A 725 -14.34 30.84 11.73
N LYS A 726 -15.50 31.49 11.92
CA LYS A 726 -16.73 30.85 12.40
C LYS A 726 -17.19 29.67 11.55
N VAL A 727 -16.90 29.67 10.23
CA VAL A 727 -17.29 28.59 9.33
C VAL A 727 -16.63 27.28 9.77
N ALA A 728 -15.30 27.28 9.94
CA ALA A 728 -14.56 26.11 10.38
C ALA A 728 -14.91 25.70 11.82
N GLU A 729 -15.11 26.67 12.73
CA GLU A 729 -15.57 26.38 14.10
C GLU A 729 -16.90 25.63 14.13
N THR A 730 -17.87 26.07 13.33
CA THR A 730 -19.21 25.47 13.25
C THR A 730 -19.11 24.04 12.71
N GLU A 731 -18.36 23.82 11.63
CA GLU A 731 -18.16 22.49 11.05
C GLU A 731 -17.46 21.52 12.02
N ILE A 732 -16.36 21.94 12.66
CA ILE A 732 -15.65 21.10 13.64
C ILE A 732 -16.56 20.71 14.80
N ALA A 733 -17.32 21.66 15.36
CA ALA A 733 -18.25 21.38 16.44
C ALA A 733 -19.32 20.36 16.02
N TYR A 734 -19.84 20.48 14.79
CA TYR A 734 -20.81 19.56 14.24
C TYR A 734 -20.23 18.16 14.01
N TYR A 735 -19.05 18.05 13.38
CA TYR A 735 -18.41 16.76 13.06
C TYR A 735 -18.10 15.92 14.30
N LEU A 736 -17.73 16.54 15.42
CA LEU A 736 -17.52 15.83 16.69
C LEU A 736 -18.79 15.09 17.16
N THR A 737 -19.98 15.53 16.74
CA THR A 737 -21.26 14.85 17.03
C THR A 737 -21.59 13.69 16.08
N LYS A 738 -20.82 13.54 14.99
CA LYS A 738 -21.08 12.59 13.90
C LYS A 738 -20.04 11.48 13.79
N GLN A 739 -18.99 11.49 14.60
CA GLN A 739 -17.97 10.45 14.56
C GLN A 739 -18.55 9.07 14.91
N ASN A 740 -18.17 8.09 14.12
CA ASN A 740 -18.34 6.68 14.42
C ASN A 740 -17.08 6.12 15.09
N LYS A 741 -17.10 4.84 15.47
CA LYS A 741 -16.00 4.18 16.21
C LYS A 741 -14.64 4.29 15.49
N TYR A 742 -14.64 4.21 14.17
CA TYR A 742 -13.43 4.11 13.33
C TYR A 742 -13.18 5.35 12.46
N GLY A 743 -13.97 6.43 12.63
CA GLY A 743 -13.75 7.67 11.90
C GLY A 743 -14.98 8.56 11.77
N LEU A 744 -14.76 9.73 11.18
CA LEU A 744 -15.82 10.62 10.72
C LEU A 744 -16.25 10.21 9.29
N PRO A 745 -17.53 9.90 9.02
CA PRO A 745 -18.01 9.69 7.65
C PRO A 745 -17.67 10.86 6.72
N LEU A 746 -17.49 10.58 5.43
CA LEU A 746 -17.23 11.64 4.43
C LEU A 746 -18.37 12.68 4.40
N ASP A 747 -19.60 12.17 4.45
CA ASP A 747 -20.84 12.91 4.45
C ASP A 747 -21.98 12.04 5.00
N ASN A 748 -23.22 12.51 4.90
CA ASN A 748 -24.38 11.83 5.45
C ASN A 748 -25.04 10.79 4.53
N ARG A 749 -24.44 10.45 3.38
CA ARG A 749 -24.99 9.46 2.44
C ARG A 749 -24.64 8.03 2.82
N GLU A 750 -23.45 7.83 3.37
CA GLU A 750 -22.87 6.51 3.64
C GLU A 750 -22.00 6.54 4.91
N THR A 751 -21.65 5.38 5.46
CA THR A 751 -20.80 5.28 6.66
C THR A 751 -19.30 5.20 6.35
N TYR A 752 -18.89 5.24 5.09
CA TYR A 752 -17.48 5.24 4.72
C TYR A 752 -16.88 6.65 4.71
N THR A 753 -15.55 6.72 4.63
CA THR A 753 -14.79 7.97 4.60
C THR A 753 -13.50 7.83 3.81
N LYS A 754 -12.87 8.97 3.56
CA LYS A 754 -11.46 9.06 3.18
C LYS A 754 -10.62 9.52 4.35
N THR A 755 -9.62 8.72 4.76
CA THR A 755 -8.90 8.96 6.02
C THR A 755 -7.98 10.19 5.97
N ASP A 756 -7.41 10.49 4.81
CA ASP A 756 -6.69 11.74 4.53
C ASP A 756 -7.59 12.99 4.67
N TRP A 757 -8.87 12.90 4.28
CA TRP A 757 -9.83 13.99 4.50
C TRP A 757 -10.16 14.21 5.97
N ILE A 758 -10.15 13.15 6.80
CA ILE A 758 -10.24 13.32 8.25
C ILE A 758 -9.03 14.09 8.78
N MET A 759 -7.82 13.80 8.30
CA MET A 759 -6.60 14.51 8.73
C MET A 759 -6.67 16.00 8.40
N TRP A 760 -7.15 16.33 7.20
CA TRP A 760 -7.34 17.71 6.75
C TRP A 760 -8.41 18.43 7.55
N THR A 761 -9.55 17.77 7.75
CA THR A 761 -10.65 18.26 8.60
C THR A 761 -10.16 18.52 10.01
N ALA A 762 -9.49 17.54 10.64
CA ALA A 762 -8.96 17.66 12.00
C ALA A 762 -7.99 18.83 12.14
N THR A 763 -7.19 19.12 11.11
CA THR A 763 -6.21 20.22 11.11
C THR A 763 -6.89 21.60 11.19
N MET A 764 -8.17 21.71 10.87
CA MET A 764 -8.94 22.94 11.11
C MET A 764 -9.29 23.18 12.58
N ALA A 765 -9.11 22.19 13.46
CA ALA A 765 -9.33 22.35 14.90
C ALA A 765 -8.46 23.47 15.50
N GLN A 766 -8.99 24.11 16.56
CA GLN A 766 -8.32 25.22 17.24
C GLN A 766 -7.21 24.77 18.19
N ASP A 767 -7.23 23.51 18.62
CA ASP A 767 -6.31 22.97 19.61
C ASP A 767 -5.97 21.49 19.34
N LYS A 768 -4.85 21.05 19.93
CA LYS A 768 -4.33 19.68 19.77
C LYS A 768 -5.28 18.61 20.32
N ALA A 769 -5.96 18.87 21.43
CA ALA A 769 -6.86 17.89 22.05
C ALA A 769 -8.10 17.65 21.17
N THR A 770 -8.62 18.68 20.50
CA THR A 770 -9.70 18.55 19.53
C THR A 770 -9.23 17.84 18.26
N PHE A 771 -8.02 18.13 17.76
CA PHE A 771 -7.41 17.38 16.66
C PHE A 771 -7.32 15.87 16.98
N GLU A 772 -6.78 15.52 18.15
CA GLU A 772 -6.59 14.12 18.58
C GLU A 772 -7.89 13.32 18.66
N LYS A 773 -9.04 13.97 18.92
CA LYS A 773 -10.36 13.29 18.89
C LYS A 773 -10.73 12.74 17.52
N PHE A 774 -10.24 13.33 16.44
CA PHE A 774 -10.43 12.82 15.08
C PHE A 774 -9.39 11.76 14.71
N ILE A 775 -8.19 11.84 15.30
CA ILE A 775 -7.09 10.89 15.03
C ILE A 775 -7.34 9.55 15.70
N GLU A 776 -7.84 9.55 16.93
CA GLU A 776 -8.02 8.34 17.71
C GLU A 776 -8.88 7.27 17.02
N PRO A 777 -10.04 7.60 16.38
CA PRO A 777 -10.80 6.64 15.59
C PRO A 777 -10.05 6.08 14.37
N VAL A 778 -9.28 6.90 13.65
CA VAL A 778 -8.49 6.44 12.49
C VAL A 778 -7.36 5.52 12.94
N TYR A 779 -6.70 5.83 14.05
CA TYR A 779 -5.72 4.95 14.68
C TYR A 779 -6.35 3.60 15.05
N LEU A 780 -7.52 3.63 15.68
CA LEU A 780 -8.25 2.43 16.07
C LEU A 780 -8.63 1.57 14.85
N PHE A 781 -8.98 2.18 13.71
CA PHE A 781 -9.21 1.45 12.47
C PHE A 781 -7.95 0.70 12.03
N MET A 782 -6.81 1.39 11.94
CA MET A 782 -5.56 0.79 11.48
C MET A 782 -5.11 -0.34 12.41
N ASP A 783 -5.34 -0.20 13.71
CA ASP A 783 -5.01 -1.21 14.72
C ASP A 783 -5.95 -2.42 14.66
N GLU A 784 -7.28 -2.23 14.58
CA GLU A 784 -8.28 -3.30 14.67
C GLU A 784 -8.72 -3.90 13.32
N THR A 785 -8.34 -3.32 12.17
CA THR A 785 -8.88 -3.73 10.86
C THR A 785 -8.66 -5.22 10.56
N THR A 786 -9.73 -5.89 10.14
CA THR A 786 -9.67 -7.29 9.72
C THR A 786 -9.21 -7.43 8.27
N THR A 787 -9.18 -6.32 7.52
CA THR A 787 -8.67 -6.29 6.16
C THR A 787 -7.15 -6.07 6.20
N ARG A 788 -6.39 -7.14 5.98
CA ARG A 788 -4.92 -7.09 6.02
C ARG A 788 -4.34 -6.66 4.68
N VAL A 789 -4.22 -5.35 4.46
CA VAL A 789 -3.68 -4.72 3.24
C VAL A 789 -2.83 -3.50 3.60
N PRO A 790 -2.03 -2.91 2.70
CA PRO A 790 -1.38 -1.63 2.95
C PRO A 790 -2.44 -0.56 3.26
N MET A 791 -2.03 0.54 3.91
CA MET A 791 -2.98 1.55 4.41
C MET A 791 -4.04 1.89 3.36
N SER A 792 -5.28 1.55 3.70
CA SER A 792 -6.45 1.93 2.92
C SER A 792 -6.80 3.35 3.28
N ASP A 793 -7.04 4.16 2.27
CA ASP A 793 -7.55 5.51 2.46
C ASP A 793 -9.07 5.56 2.38
N TRP A 794 -9.75 4.58 1.78
CA TRP A 794 -11.22 4.50 1.70
C TRP A 794 -11.79 3.36 2.54
N VAL A 795 -12.36 3.72 3.69
CA VAL A 795 -12.68 2.78 4.79
C VAL A 795 -14.08 3.01 5.33
N PHE A 796 -14.69 1.98 5.91
CA PHE A 796 -15.89 2.16 6.72
C PHE A 796 -15.54 2.75 8.08
N THR A 797 -16.41 3.61 8.62
CA THR A 797 -16.19 4.28 9.91
C THR A 797 -16.96 3.63 11.06
N ASP A 798 -17.94 2.79 10.76
CA ASP A 798 -18.77 2.08 11.71
C ASP A 798 -18.27 0.65 12.00
N ASN A 799 -17.43 0.11 11.11
CA ASN A 799 -16.84 -1.23 11.23
C ASN A 799 -15.39 -1.26 10.69
N PRO A 800 -14.56 -2.25 11.08
CA PRO A 800 -13.11 -2.24 10.84
C PRO A 800 -12.75 -2.95 9.52
N ILE A 801 -13.39 -2.61 8.41
CA ILE A 801 -13.05 -3.14 7.08
C ILE A 801 -12.81 -2.03 6.06
N GLN A 802 -11.93 -2.30 5.09
CA GLN A 802 -11.75 -1.39 3.97
C GLN A 802 -13.01 -1.37 3.09
N ARG A 803 -13.24 -0.25 2.40
CA ARG A 803 -14.29 -0.18 1.38
C ARG A 803 -13.78 -0.62 0.01
N GLY A 804 -12.59 -0.14 -0.40
CA GLY A 804 -12.05 -0.44 -1.73
C GLY A 804 -10.56 -0.15 -1.86
N PHE A 805 -10.15 1.11 -1.74
CA PHE A 805 -8.78 1.54 -2.10
C PHE A 805 -7.70 1.05 -1.14
N GLN A 806 -6.49 0.83 -1.65
CA GLN A 806 -5.32 0.48 -0.85
C GLN A 806 -4.02 0.93 -1.54
N ALA A 807 -2.97 1.17 -0.74
CA ALA A 807 -1.63 1.53 -1.21
C ALA A 807 -1.54 2.80 -2.09
N ARG A 808 -2.48 3.75 -1.95
CA ARG A 808 -2.48 5.00 -2.71
C ARG A 808 -1.54 6.05 -2.09
N SER A 809 -1.07 6.98 -2.93
CA SER A 809 -0.20 8.11 -2.53
C SER A 809 -0.88 9.11 -1.60
N VAL A 810 -2.21 9.14 -1.58
CA VAL A 810 -3.02 10.13 -0.84
C VAL A 810 -2.78 10.13 0.67
N VAL A 811 -2.22 9.04 1.22
CA VAL A 811 -1.81 8.98 2.64
C VAL A 811 -0.68 9.97 2.97
N GLY A 812 -0.01 10.56 1.97
CA GLY A 812 0.83 11.75 2.15
C GLY A 812 0.08 12.94 2.77
N GLY A 813 -1.25 12.95 2.68
CA GLY A 813 -2.13 13.94 3.30
C GLY A 813 -2.14 13.90 4.82
N TYR A 814 -1.67 12.81 5.44
CA TYR A 814 -1.54 12.71 6.89
C TYR A 814 -0.57 13.77 7.43
N PHE A 815 0.41 14.21 6.64
CA PHE A 815 1.42 15.18 7.05
C PHE A 815 0.93 16.64 7.06
N ILE A 816 -0.33 16.90 6.73
CA ILE A 816 -0.87 18.27 6.67
C ILE A 816 -0.79 19.02 8.00
N LYS A 817 -0.92 18.32 9.14
CA LYS A 817 -0.77 18.94 10.47
C LYS A 817 0.66 19.38 10.74
N MET A 818 1.66 18.58 10.34
CA MET A 818 3.07 18.97 10.42
C MET A 818 3.39 20.12 9.45
N LEU A 819 2.79 20.12 8.25
CA LEU A 819 2.92 21.22 7.30
C LEU A 819 2.36 22.53 7.86
N GLU A 820 1.23 22.49 8.57
CA GLU A 820 0.68 23.66 9.28
C GLU A 820 1.72 24.26 10.23
N GLU A 821 2.40 23.44 11.03
CA GLU A 821 3.45 23.93 11.94
C GLU A 821 4.64 24.55 11.21
N LYS A 822 4.99 24.05 10.01
CA LYS A 822 6.05 24.61 9.18
C LYS A 822 5.67 25.98 8.59
N LEU A 823 4.41 26.15 8.15
CA LEU A 823 3.91 27.40 7.56
C LEU A 823 3.52 28.47 8.60
N THR A 824 3.39 28.08 9.86
CA THR A 824 3.03 29.00 10.96
C THR A 824 4.22 29.54 11.74
N LYS A 825 5.39 28.90 11.65
CA LYS A 825 6.69 29.43 12.12
C LYS A 825 7.17 30.58 11.24
#